data_AF-A0AA36JW45-F1
#
_entry.id   AF-A0AA36JW45-F1
#
_cell.length_a   1.000
_cell.length_b   1.000
_cell.length_c   1.000
_cell.angle_alpha   90.00
_cell.angle_beta   90.00
_cell.angle_gamma   90.00
#
_symmetry.space_group_name_H-M   'P 1'
#
loop_
_entity.id
_entity.type
_entity.pdbx_description
1 polymer ?
#
loop_
_entity_poly.entity_id
_entity_poly.type
_entity_poly.pdbx_seq_one_letter_code
_entity_poly.pdbx_strand_id
1 'polypeptide(L)'
;MSDKNDLRKRVVRNRHIKESVQRHNQLSARKAQKAAKAEYQKAKTNLKKAEEALNKAKEELKTADLSDKEKAEKLKELEANVKKAKAEVKAAKKVKKKVRKTNPTVGQRARKTGRNIGKTVSREVLTTALTQDDTLSDAVKLKRQARQTAITMKHAGRATAKGTKLAYRGAKGTVKLSVKATKYTYKGARKGTQKATQATAKVAAKTAQGFVTVAKSAASAATTLLANPITWIVSGVVALVLFLVIIVSSIFSSNVAQQTEFSLNQSWLHISQVDRKNSSDQVDYYTDIDSILLYMNYRYGGDWEPDAKWDDGTGGKLAGTLGFNHFSDALDDIWKEENKDIGNLKTMAELYTNGKEWLKLDDDDLAEYKEILESQSETGKYLAYQELSNPFYAADDDKSETEYLTISKRYGYTDKDTIDPTSTLQASSGQKLYATMDGKVTVTTKDLKGNETETTNVIITDSDARFIYYNIASIRVKTGDKVEAGTELGIVSGSSQKIAYVKKYGEVDPKDSQWLQDIKDKDVSYGYTEKTTKNKTNVWVFVNPGFYFPFVKYSQTTVVTKTSSEMSGRAKQFYDLVKKYYPNATDNGIAAVVGNFAVESSITAKRAEGDYLSPPVGASDGCWDDETWLNMGGTEIYGGGYPNILHRGLGLGQWTDTSDGGTRHTMLINYANAIGKKWYELETQVRFMLEGDSPYYQNILKSVLTSNADTDSLTKSFLTKWEGINNGTLSQRQSYAKQALSWFHQSIAGGGTLASSWDFPEEYRDKIKSMPTTASMTTQAGSGYKVGQCTWYAYNRLVELGEITDLSGSYGHLGNGQDWVRNLVAKGWHYSTTPSVGAVCSTAGGFDSTYAIYGHVMIVEAVNDDGSFLVSECNYAGNQSQIHWRVCQNASYYTFATP
;
A
#
# COMPACT_ATOMS: atom_id res chain seq x y z
N MET A 1 -49.56 46.44 16.17
CA MET A 1 -49.69 45.37 15.14
C MET A 1 -48.36 44.71 14.70
N SER A 2 -47.18 45.15 15.18
CA SER A 2 -45.85 44.67 14.72
C SER A 2 -45.45 43.27 15.22
N ASP A 3 -45.66 42.97 16.51
CA ASP A 3 -45.16 41.72 17.12
C ASP A 3 -45.87 40.44 16.66
N LYS A 4 -47.20 40.47 16.50
CA LYS A 4 -47.97 39.31 16.01
C LYS A 4 -47.59 38.92 14.58
N ASN A 5 -47.20 39.90 13.76
CA ASN A 5 -46.81 39.68 12.37
C ASN A 5 -45.37 39.09 12.27
N ASP A 6 -44.46 39.47 13.18
CA ASP A 6 -43.13 38.88 13.25
C ASP A 6 -43.15 37.45 13.84
N LEU A 7 -44.02 37.20 14.83
CA LEU A 7 -44.31 35.85 15.35
C LEU A 7 -44.85 34.92 14.26
N ARG A 8 -45.84 35.34 13.46
CA ARG A 8 -46.34 34.56 12.31
C ARG A 8 -45.25 34.29 11.27
N LYS A 9 -44.45 35.30 10.91
CA LYS A 9 -43.30 35.13 9.98
C LYS A 9 -42.22 34.20 10.52
N ARG A 10 -42.02 34.14 11.85
CA ARG A 10 -41.08 33.22 12.52
C ARG A 10 -41.61 31.79 12.53
N VAL A 11 -42.90 31.59 12.79
CA VAL A 11 -43.56 30.27 12.78
C VAL A 11 -43.54 29.66 11.38
N VAL A 12 -43.92 30.42 10.34
CA VAL A 12 -43.91 29.97 8.94
C VAL A 12 -42.49 29.58 8.49
N ARG A 13 -41.48 30.39 8.82
CA ARG A 13 -40.08 30.10 8.51
C ARG A 13 -39.58 28.83 9.22
N ASN A 14 -39.96 28.62 10.47
CA ASN A 14 -39.58 27.42 11.22
C ASN A 14 -40.25 26.16 10.66
N ARG A 15 -41.50 26.27 10.18
CA ARG A 15 -42.21 25.19 9.49
C ARG A 15 -41.51 24.81 8.17
N HIS A 16 -41.19 25.79 7.33
CA HIS A 16 -40.46 25.57 6.08
C HIS A 16 -39.07 24.94 6.31
N ILE A 17 -38.35 25.37 7.36
CA ILE A 17 -37.07 24.74 7.76
C ILE A 17 -37.28 23.28 8.17
N LYS A 18 -38.35 22.97 8.91
CA LYS A 18 -38.64 21.60 9.37
C LYS A 18 -39.00 20.69 8.18
N GLU A 19 -39.85 21.16 7.29
CA GLU A 19 -40.25 20.45 6.06
C GLU A 19 -39.04 20.23 5.14
N SER A 20 -38.19 21.25 4.95
CA SER A 20 -36.97 21.11 4.15
C SER A 20 -35.97 20.11 4.75
N VAL A 21 -35.78 20.13 6.08
CA VAL A 21 -34.95 19.12 6.76
C VAL A 21 -35.54 17.71 6.60
N GLN A 22 -36.85 17.57 6.69
CA GLN A 22 -37.53 16.28 6.54
C GLN A 22 -37.39 15.72 5.12
N ARG A 23 -37.50 16.57 4.09
CA ARG A 23 -37.22 16.18 2.69
C ARG A 23 -35.78 15.69 2.53
N HIS A 24 -34.80 16.42 3.08
CA HIS A 24 -33.40 16.01 3.00
C HIS A 24 -33.11 14.73 3.80
N ASN A 25 -33.81 14.48 4.91
CA ASN A 25 -33.67 13.24 5.69
C ASN A 25 -34.20 11.99 4.97
N GLN A 26 -34.91 12.14 3.85
CA GLN A 26 -35.30 11.01 2.98
C GLN A 26 -34.15 10.56 2.06
N LEU A 27 -33.06 11.34 1.99
CA LEU A 27 -31.86 11.03 1.23
C LEU A 27 -30.78 10.42 2.13
N SER A 28 -29.83 9.68 1.55
CA SER A 28 -28.64 9.21 2.28
C SER A 28 -27.85 10.40 2.86
N ALA A 29 -27.09 10.18 3.94
CA ALA A 29 -26.48 11.26 4.70
C ALA A 29 -25.63 12.23 3.86
N ARG A 30 -24.86 11.71 2.90
CA ARG A 30 -24.06 12.51 1.97
C ARG A 30 -24.93 13.27 0.97
N LYS A 31 -25.91 12.59 0.36
CA LYS A 31 -26.86 13.20 -0.60
C LYS A 31 -27.68 14.32 0.06
N ALA A 32 -28.13 14.11 1.30
CA ALA A 32 -28.82 15.09 2.13
C ALA A 32 -27.95 16.33 2.40
N GLN A 33 -26.70 16.14 2.82
CA GLN A 33 -25.78 17.24 3.09
C GLN A 33 -25.40 18.02 1.82
N LYS A 34 -25.16 17.34 0.69
CA LYS A 34 -24.85 17.95 -0.61
C LYS A 34 -26.03 18.77 -1.13
N ALA A 35 -27.25 18.22 -1.08
CA ALA A 35 -28.46 18.93 -1.48
C ALA A 35 -28.69 20.19 -0.63
N ALA A 36 -28.51 20.11 0.69
CA ALA A 36 -28.64 21.26 1.57
C ALA A 36 -27.50 22.31 1.39
N LYS A 37 -26.29 21.89 0.98
CA LYS A 37 -25.18 22.81 0.60
C LYS A 37 -25.54 23.55 -0.70
N ALA A 38 -26.07 22.85 -1.70
CA ALA A 38 -26.50 23.43 -2.98
C ALA A 38 -27.63 24.45 -2.80
N GLU A 39 -28.65 24.15 -1.99
CA GLU A 39 -29.74 25.10 -1.68
C GLU A 39 -29.23 26.38 -0.99
N TYR A 40 -28.25 26.25 -0.10
CA TYR A 40 -27.62 27.40 0.56
C TYR A 40 -26.83 28.28 -0.43
N GLN A 41 -26.11 27.67 -1.37
CA GLN A 41 -25.38 28.44 -2.39
C GLN A 41 -26.34 29.15 -3.34
N LYS A 42 -27.41 28.48 -3.79
CA LYS A 42 -28.46 29.11 -4.62
C LYS A 42 -29.08 30.32 -3.91
N ALA A 43 -29.36 30.22 -2.61
CA ALA A 43 -29.88 31.34 -1.83
C ALA A 43 -28.88 32.51 -1.73
N LYS A 44 -27.58 32.24 -1.61
CA LYS A 44 -26.54 33.28 -1.62
C LYS A 44 -26.47 33.99 -2.98
N THR A 45 -26.51 33.24 -4.07
CA THR A 45 -26.51 33.82 -5.43
C THR A 45 -27.73 34.71 -5.65
N ASN A 46 -28.92 34.28 -5.19
CA ASN A 46 -30.12 35.10 -5.27
C ASN A 46 -30.04 36.39 -4.44
N LEU A 47 -29.42 36.34 -3.26
CA LEU A 47 -29.18 37.53 -2.45
C LEU A 47 -28.25 38.51 -3.18
N LYS A 48 -27.16 38.02 -3.77
CA LYS A 48 -26.22 38.84 -4.54
C LYS A 48 -26.94 39.57 -5.68
N LYS A 49 -27.74 38.84 -6.47
CA LYS A 49 -28.55 39.43 -7.55
C LYS A 49 -29.54 40.49 -7.05
N ALA A 50 -30.17 40.26 -5.91
CA ALA A 50 -31.12 41.22 -5.33
C ALA A 50 -30.42 42.50 -4.82
N GLU A 51 -29.22 42.37 -4.24
CA GLU A 51 -28.41 43.51 -3.80
C GLU A 51 -27.86 44.30 -5.00
N GLU A 52 -27.43 43.63 -6.06
CA GLU A 52 -27.03 44.26 -7.32
C GLU A 52 -28.18 45.04 -7.97
N ALA A 53 -29.39 44.47 -8.04
CA ALA A 53 -30.57 45.14 -8.59
C ALA A 53 -30.96 46.38 -7.76
N LEU A 54 -30.88 46.29 -6.42
CA LEU A 54 -31.13 47.44 -5.54
C LEU A 54 -30.09 48.54 -5.74
N ASN A 55 -28.81 48.19 -5.84
CA ASN A 55 -27.74 49.16 -6.05
C ASN A 55 -27.87 49.84 -7.41
N LYS A 56 -28.18 49.07 -8.47
CA LYS A 56 -28.42 49.62 -9.81
C LYS A 56 -29.58 50.62 -9.80
N ALA A 57 -30.71 50.27 -9.19
CA ALA A 57 -31.85 51.17 -9.07
C ALA A 57 -31.53 52.42 -8.23
N LYS A 58 -30.70 52.29 -7.19
CA LYS A 58 -30.22 53.46 -6.41
C LYS A 58 -29.39 54.41 -7.26
N GLU A 59 -28.50 53.89 -8.10
CA GLU A 59 -27.71 54.71 -9.03
C GLU A 59 -28.59 55.37 -10.11
N GLU A 60 -29.52 54.63 -10.71
CA GLU A 60 -30.47 55.16 -11.72
C GLU A 60 -31.38 56.25 -11.14
N LEU A 61 -31.75 56.16 -9.85
CA LEU A 61 -32.59 57.15 -9.19
C LEU A 61 -31.84 58.40 -8.69
N LYS A 62 -30.49 58.39 -8.68
CA LYS A 62 -29.70 59.60 -8.35
C LYS A 62 -29.84 60.68 -9.43
N THR A 63 -29.95 60.27 -10.68
CA THR A 63 -30.05 61.18 -11.84
C THR A 63 -31.49 61.39 -12.34
N ALA A 64 -32.47 60.71 -11.73
CA ALA A 64 -33.88 60.83 -12.09
C ALA A 64 -34.53 62.08 -11.50
N ASP A 65 -35.27 62.82 -12.34
CA ASP A 65 -36.11 63.97 -11.96
C ASP A 65 -37.44 63.47 -11.36
N LEU A 66 -37.37 62.99 -10.11
CA LEU A 66 -38.49 62.45 -9.34
C LEU A 66 -38.44 63.02 -7.93
N SER A 67 -39.60 63.19 -7.30
CA SER A 67 -39.66 63.59 -5.89
C SER A 67 -39.06 62.50 -4.99
N ASP A 68 -38.52 62.89 -3.84
CA ASP A 68 -37.95 61.94 -2.85
C ASP A 68 -38.95 60.85 -2.44
N LYS A 69 -40.25 61.19 -2.44
CA LYS A 69 -41.34 60.27 -2.13
C LYS A 69 -41.48 59.18 -3.19
N GLU A 70 -41.40 59.54 -4.47
CA GLU A 70 -41.48 58.59 -5.59
C GLU A 70 -40.23 57.72 -5.69
N LYS A 71 -39.04 58.28 -5.42
CA LYS A 71 -37.79 57.51 -5.34
C LYS A 71 -37.86 56.48 -4.21
N ALA A 72 -38.34 56.87 -3.03
CA ALA A 72 -38.54 55.97 -1.90
C ALA A 72 -39.56 54.86 -2.20
N GLU A 73 -40.64 55.16 -2.94
CA GLU A 73 -41.65 54.18 -3.31
C GLU A 73 -41.12 53.14 -4.31
N LYS A 74 -40.33 53.55 -5.30
CA LYS A 74 -39.67 52.65 -6.25
C LYS A 74 -38.63 51.74 -5.60
N LEU A 75 -37.89 52.22 -4.59
CA LEU A 75 -36.90 51.42 -3.86
C LEU A 75 -37.54 50.43 -2.87
N LYS A 76 -38.75 50.72 -2.39
CA LYS A 76 -39.44 49.94 -1.35
C LYS A 76 -39.60 48.47 -1.72
N GLU A 77 -39.92 48.16 -2.98
CA GLU A 77 -40.09 46.79 -3.45
C GLU A 77 -38.75 46.04 -3.53
N LEU A 78 -37.70 46.70 -4.05
CA LEU A 78 -36.36 46.12 -4.15
C LEU A 78 -35.75 45.88 -2.76
N GLU A 79 -35.94 46.81 -1.82
CA GLU A 79 -35.54 46.63 -0.42
C GLU A 79 -36.29 45.48 0.25
N ALA A 80 -37.58 45.32 -0.04
CA ALA A 80 -38.37 44.17 0.41
C ALA A 80 -37.85 42.85 -0.17
N ASN A 81 -37.43 42.84 -1.45
CA ASN A 81 -36.84 41.68 -2.12
C ASN A 81 -35.49 41.30 -1.52
N VAL A 82 -34.60 42.27 -1.24
CA VAL A 82 -33.34 42.03 -0.51
C VAL A 82 -33.63 41.46 0.88
N LYS A 83 -34.61 42.01 1.60
CA LYS A 83 -35.00 41.51 2.93
C LYS A 83 -35.51 40.06 2.89
N LYS A 84 -36.25 39.69 1.84
CA LYS A 84 -36.71 38.32 1.59
C LYS A 84 -35.55 37.38 1.28
N ALA A 85 -34.66 37.75 0.36
CA ALA A 85 -33.48 36.96 0.02
C ALA A 85 -32.54 36.74 1.24
N LYS A 86 -32.35 37.77 2.08
CA LYS A 86 -31.62 37.65 3.36
C LYS A 86 -32.28 36.65 4.31
N ALA A 87 -33.61 36.59 4.34
CA ALA A 87 -34.34 35.62 5.16
C ALA A 87 -34.19 34.18 4.63
N GLU A 88 -34.17 34.00 3.30
CA GLU A 88 -33.95 32.71 2.63
C GLU A 88 -32.54 32.17 2.89
N VAL A 89 -31.50 33.00 2.78
CA VAL A 89 -30.13 32.62 3.15
C VAL A 89 -30.05 32.17 4.61
N LYS A 90 -30.70 32.90 5.52
CA LYS A 90 -30.76 32.52 6.96
C LYS A 90 -31.51 31.20 7.17
N ALA A 91 -32.56 30.93 6.40
CA ALA A 91 -33.31 29.68 6.47
C ALA A 91 -32.49 28.50 5.92
N ALA A 92 -31.91 28.64 4.72
CA ALA A 92 -31.07 27.62 4.08
C ALA A 92 -29.82 27.30 4.91
N LYS A 93 -29.19 28.30 5.54
CA LYS A 93 -28.08 28.08 6.50
C LYS A 93 -28.52 27.22 7.69
N LYS A 94 -29.73 27.48 8.23
CA LYS A 94 -30.29 26.68 9.32
C LYS A 94 -30.66 25.26 8.88
N VAL A 95 -31.17 25.08 7.66
CA VAL A 95 -31.43 23.77 7.05
C VAL A 95 -30.11 23.01 6.90
N LYS A 96 -29.09 23.57 6.23
CA LYS A 96 -27.73 22.99 6.11
C LYS A 96 -27.18 22.54 7.47
N LYS A 97 -27.27 23.40 8.49
CA LYS A 97 -26.78 23.09 9.85
C LYS A 97 -27.59 21.98 10.53
N LYS A 98 -28.90 21.91 10.32
CA LYS A 98 -29.76 20.86 10.89
C LYS A 98 -29.57 19.52 10.18
N VAL A 99 -29.55 19.52 8.84
CA VAL A 99 -29.32 18.33 8.00
C VAL A 99 -27.98 17.69 8.32
N ARG A 100 -26.91 18.47 8.51
CA ARG A 100 -25.59 17.97 8.95
C ARG A 100 -25.64 17.31 10.34
N LYS A 101 -26.53 17.78 11.23
CA LYS A 101 -26.69 17.20 12.57
C LYS A 101 -27.57 15.95 12.59
N THR A 102 -28.61 15.90 11.77
CA THR A 102 -29.57 14.79 11.72
C THR A 102 -29.09 13.65 10.82
N ASN A 103 -28.24 13.94 9.83
CA ASN A 103 -27.64 12.96 8.93
C ASN A 103 -26.11 13.03 8.96
N PRO A 104 -25.47 12.73 10.10
CA PRO A 104 -24.01 12.68 10.17
C PRO A 104 -23.50 11.50 9.31
N THR A 105 -22.46 11.75 8.52
CA THR A 105 -21.73 10.72 7.74
C THR A 105 -21.06 9.72 8.68
N VAL A 106 -20.65 8.56 8.16
CA VAL A 106 -19.97 7.52 8.95
C VAL A 106 -18.70 8.07 9.63
N GLY A 107 -17.89 8.86 8.90
CA GLY A 107 -16.74 9.58 9.47
C GLY A 107 -17.11 10.63 10.52
N GLN A 108 -18.18 11.41 10.32
CA GLN A 108 -18.66 12.37 11.32
C GLN A 108 -19.24 11.70 12.57
N ARG A 109 -19.83 10.50 12.43
CA ARG A 109 -20.24 9.65 13.57
C ARG A 109 -19.03 9.11 14.32
N ALA A 110 -18.03 8.59 13.60
CA ALA A 110 -16.76 8.12 14.18
C ALA A 110 -16.06 9.25 14.95
N ARG A 111 -15.97 10.45 14.38
CA ARG A 111 -15.36 11.63 15.00
C ARG A 111 -16.14 12.15 16.21
N LYS A 112 -17.47 12.10 16.20
CA LYS A 112 -18.31 12.48 17.36
C LYS A 112 -18.21 11.47 18.50
N THR A 113 -18.07 10.19 18.16
CA THR A 113 -17.80 9.11 19.11
C THR A 113 -16.39 9.23 19.68
N GLY A 114 -15.36 9.46 18.84
CA GLY A 114 -13.98 9.71 19.26
C GLY A 114 -13.82 10.95 20.15
N ARG A 115 -14.50 12.06 19.84
CA ARG A 115 -14.50 13.28 20.70
C ARG A 115 -15.19 13.08 22.04
N ASN A 116 -16.24 12.27 22.09
CA ASN A 116 -16.93 11.95 23.35
C ASN A 116 -16.16 10.93 24.19
N ILE A 117 -15.44 10.01 23.55
CA ILE A 117 -14.47 9.11 24.19
C ILE A 117 -13.31 9.93 24.75
N GLY A 118 -12.66 10.78 23.94
CA GLY A 118 -11.56 11.64 24.38
C GLY A 118 -11.93 12.58 25.53
N LYS A 119 -13.17 13.12 25.56
CA LYS A 119 -13.68 13.95 26.69
C LYS A 119 -14.06 13.16 27.94
N THR A 120 -14.39 11.88 27.81
CA THR A 120 -14.70 11.00 28.95
C THR A 120 -13.40 10.43 29.53
N VAL A 121 -12.44 10.06 28.67
CA VAL A 121 -11.08 9.67 29.04
C VAL A 121 -10.36 10.81 29.74
N SER A 122 -10.42 12.05 29.22
CA SER A 122 -9.79 13.18 29.92
C SER A 122 -10.50 13.57 31.23
N ARG A 123 -11.80 13.27 31.40
CA ARG A 123 -12.48 13.44 32.68
C ARG A 123 -12.20 12.30 33.68
N GLU A 124 -12.10 11.06 33.21
CA GLU A 124 -11.77 9.91 34.05
C GLU A 124 -10.29 9.92 34.46
N VAL A 125 -9.37 10.34 33.57
CA VAL A 125 -7.93 10.52 33.87
C VAL A 125 -7.73 11.63 34.91
N LEU A 126 -8.49 12.73 34.85
CA LEU A 126 -8.43 13.79 35.86
C LEU A 126 -9.01 13.39 37.21
N THR A 127 -9.97 12.45 37.27
CA THR A 127 -10.50 11.92 38.54
C THR A 127 -9.66 10.79 39.12
N THR A 128 -8.96 10.01 38.29
CA THR A 128 -8.10 8.90 38.73
C THR A 128 -6.69 9.37 39.13
N ALA A 129 -6.22 10.50 38.58
CA ALA A 129 -4.98 11.14 39.01
C ALA A 129 -5.04 11.73 40.44
N LEU A 130 -6.22 11.81 41.05
CA LEU A 130 -6.42 12.36 42.40
C LEU A 130 -6.62 11.30 43.49
N THR A 131 -6.44 10.01 43.17
CA THR A 131 -6.36 8.96 44.20
C THR A 131 -5.12 8.12 43.93
N GLN A 132 -3.99 8.62 44.43
CA GLN A 132 -2.75 7.85 44.54
C GLN A 132 -2.98 6.62 45.42
N ASP A 133 -2.87 5.44 44.83
CA ASP A 133 -2.15 4.30 45.44
C ASP A 133 -1.88 3.22 44.39
N ASP A 134 -0.72 2.58 44.52
CA ASP A 134 -0.06 1.71 43.55
C ASP A 134 -0.84 0.44 43.17
N THR A 135 -1.26 0.33 41.90
CA THR A 135 -1.21 -0.92 41.08
C THR A 135 -1.33 -0.61 39.58
N LEU A 136 -0.19 -0.46 38.90
CA LEU A 136 -0.12 -0.13 37.46
C LEU A 136 -0.72 -1.20 36.52
N SER A 137 -0.87 -2.45 36.97
CA SER A 137 -1.41 -3.58 36.19
C SER A 137 -2.94 -3.49 35.96
N ASP A 138 -3.67 -2.89 36.89
CA ASP A 138 -5.13 -2.82 36.82
C ASP A 138 -5.64 -1.65 35.95
N ALA A 139 -4.87 -0.57 35.84
CA ALA A 139 -5.18 0.54 34.93
C ALA A 139 -5.09 0.12 33.45
N VAL A 140 -4.14 -0.76 33.11
CA VAL A 140 -3.98 -1.31 31.75
C VAL A 140 -5.10 -2.30 31.43
N LYS A 141 -5.48 -3.17 32.38
CA LYS A 141 -6.65 -4.06 32.24
C LYS A 141 -7.96 -3.29 32.09
N LEU A 142 -8.13 -2.18 32.81
CA LEU A 142 -9.31 -1.31 32.71
C LEU A 142 -9.36 -0.56 31.36
N LYS A 143 -8.20 -0.11 30.84
CA LYS A 143 -8.07 0.52 29.51
C LYS A 143 -8.36 -0.49 28.38
N ARG A 144 -7.92 -1.73 28.53
CA ARG A 144 -8.19 -2.84 27.59
C ARG A 144 -9.66 -3.28 27.63
N GLN A 145 -10.27 -3.39 28.81
CA GLN A 145 -11.71 -3.62 28.96
C GLN A 145 -12.57 -2.45 28.44
N ALA A 146 -12.13 -1.20 28.60
CA ALA A 146 -12.83 -0.04 28.04
C ALA A 146 -12.76 -0.02 26.51
N ARG A 147 -11.64 -0.43 25.91
CA ARG A 147 -11.48 -0.61 24.46
C ARG A 147 -12.33 -1.78 23.94
N GLN A 148 -12.29 -2.95 24.60
CA GLN A 148 -13.17 -4.08 24.26
C GLN A 148 -14.65 -3.72 24.41
N THR A 149 -15.04 -3.00 25.47
CA THR A 149 -16.43 -2.55 25.65
C THR A 149 -16.83 -1.53 24.57
N ALA A 150 -15.90 -0.69 24.10
CA ALA A 150 -16.13 0.21 22.97
C ALA A 150 -16.27 -0.54 21.63
N ILE A 151 -15.56 -1.65 21.45
CA ILE A 151 -15.66 -2.57 20.30
C ILE A 151 -17.00 -3.34 20.36
N THR A 152 -17.37 -3.92 21.51
CA THR A 152 -18.65 -4.62 21.71
C THR A 152 -19.87 -3.68 21.61
N MET A 153 -19.77 -2.44 22.10
CA MET A 153 -20.81 -1.41 21.90
C MET A 153 -20.95 -0.97 20.43
N LYS A 154 -19.89 -1.10 19.62
CA LYS A 154 -19.90 -0.82 18.18
C LYS A 154 -20.63 -1.92 17.39
N HIS A 155 -20.45 -3.20 17.76
CA HIS A 155 -21.16 -4.32 17.14
C HIS A 155 -22.66 -4.38 17.52
N ALA A 156 -23.06 -3.90 18.70
CA ALA A 156 -24.46 -3.84 19.11
C ALA A 156 -25.27 -2.68 18.47
N GLY A 157 -24.62 -1.80 17.69
CA GLY A 157 -25.19 -0.56 17.15
C GLY A 157 -26.14 -0.70 15.97
N ARG A 158 -26.67 -1.89 15.66
CA ARG A 158 -27.59 -2.14 14.52
C ARG A 158 -29.07 -2.34 14.89
N ALA A 159 -29.48 -2.21 16.17
CA ALA A 159 -30.90 -2.30 16.54
C ALA A 159 -31.54 -0.93 16.80
N THR A 160 -32.71 -0.71 16.19
CA THR A 160 -33.51 0.54 16.22
C THR A 160 -33.73 1.12 17.63
N ALA A 161 -33.93 2.45 17.67
CA ALA A 161 -33.95 3.33 18.84
C ALA A 161 -34.92 3.01 20.00
N LYS A 162 -35.70 1.91 19.95
CA LYS A 162 -36.53 1.42 21.06
C LYS A 162 -35.89 0.30 21.88
N GLY A 163 -34.96 -0.49 21.33
CA GLY A 163 -34.24 -1.55 22.06
C GLY A 163 -33.17 -1.01 23.01
N THR A 164 -32.59 0.16 22.69
CA THR A 164 -31.53 0.81 23.48
C THR A 164 -31.98 1.23 24.88
N LYS A 165 -33.26 1.56 25.09
CA LYS A 165 -33.75 2.02 26.40
C LYS A 165 -33.97 0.89 27.41
N LEU A 166 -34.23 -0.33 26.94
CA LEU A 166 -34.42 -1.53 27.76
C LEU A 166 -33.08 -2.19 28.14
N ALA A 167 -32.15 -2.31 27.18
CA ALA A 167 -30.78 -2.77 27.45
C ALA A 167 -30.03 -1.82 28.42
N TYR A 168 -30.24 -0.51 28.27
CA TYR A 168 -29.70 0.52 29.18
C TYR A 168 -30.19 0.38 30.64
N ARG A 169 -31.41 -0.13 30.86
CA ARG A 169 -31.95 -0.35 32.22
C ARG A 169 -31.53 -1.70 32.81
N GLY A 170 -31.40 -2.74 31.99
CA GLY A 170 -30.88 -4.05 32.42
C GLY A 170 -29.41 -3.98 32.84
N ALA A 171 -28.56 -3.31 32.05
CA ALA A 171 -27.13 -3.15 32.33
C ALA A 171 -26.85 -2.26 33.57
N LYS A 172 -27.72 -1.28 33.86
CA LYS A 172 -27.60 -0.44 35.07
C LYS A 172 -27.91 -1.23 36.35
N GLY A 173 -28.70 -2.30 36.25
CA GLY A 173 -29.01 -3.21 37.37
C GLY A 173 -27.87 -4.17 37.68
N THR A 174 -27.21 -4.72 36.65
CA THR A 174 -26.13 -5.71 36.80
C THR A 174 -24.81 -5.08 37.25
N VAL A 175 -24.46 -3.87 36.78
CA VAL A 175 -23.28 -3.12 37.24
C VAL A 175 -23.41 -2.68 38.70
N LYS A 176 -24.62 -2.32 39.15
CA LYS A 176 -24.87 -2.02 40.57
C LYS A 176 -24.81 -3.28 41.46
N LEU A 177 -25.18 -4.44 40.91
CA LEU A 177 -25.11 -5.72 41.61
C LEU A 177 -23.66 -6.22 41.72
N SER A 178 -22.85 -6.09 40.67
CA SER A 178 -21.43 -6.49 40.69
C SER A 178 -20.59 -5.57 41.57
N VAL A 179 -20.78 -4.25 41.51
CA VAL A 179 -20.08 -3.31 42.40
C VAL A 179 -20.46 -3.49 43.87
N LYS A 180 -21.73 -3.86 44.17
CA LYS A 180 -22.13 -4.23 45.55
C LYS A 180 -21.60 -5.61 45.96
N ALA A 181 -21.63 -6.60 45.07
CA ALA A 181 -21.11 -7.94 45.34
C ALA A 181 -19.62 -7.89 45.68
N THR A 182 -18.81 -7.21 44.87
CA THR A 182 -17.36 -7.06 45.10
C THR A 182 -17.04 -6.32 46.41
N LYS A 183 -17.89 -5.36 46.82
CA LYS A 183 -17.77 -4.67 48.12
C LYS A 183 -18.13 -5.55 49.32
N TYR A 184 -19.00 -6.54 49.14
CA TYR A 184 -19.36 -7.52 50.17
C TYR A 184 -18.36 -8.68 50.25
N THR A 185 -17.80 -9.14 49.12
CA THR A 185 -16.78 -10.20 49.11
C THR A 185 -15.43 -9.73 49.70
N TYR A 186 -15.10 -8.44 49.60
CA TYR A 186 -13.85 -7.89 50.12
C TYR A 186 -13.85 -7.63 51.64
N LYS A 187 -15.02 -7.59 52.30
CA LYS A 187 -15.13 -7.46 53.77
C LYS A 187 -15.31 -8.81 54.50
N GLY A 188 -15.73 -9.87 53.82
CA GLY A 188 -15.89 -11.21 54.39
C GLY A 188 -14.62 -12.07 54.41
N ALA A 189 -13.64 -11.77 53.55
CA ALA A 189 -12.45 -12.61 53.36
C ALA A 189 -11.23 -12.21 54.22
N ARG A 190 -11.38 -11.30 55.21
CA ARG A 190 -10.29 -10.85 56.09
C ARG A 190 -10.40 -11.33 57.55
N LYS A 191 -11.30 -12.29 57.83
CA LYS A 191 -11.35 -13.04 59.10
C LYS A 191 -11.65 -14.51 58.82
N GLY A 192 -10.66 -15.38 58.99
CA GLY A 192 -10.89 -16.83 59.12
C GLY A 192 -10.04 -17.70 58.20
N THR A 193 -8.71 -17.67 58.36
CA THR A 193 -7.89 -18.87 58.14
C THR A 193 -8.28 -19.94 59.17
N GLN A 194 -8.06 -21.22 58.81
CA GLN A 194 -8.20 -22.44 59.63
C GLN A 194 -9.60 -23.07 59.73
N LYS A 195 -9.91 -23.97 58.78
CA LYS A 195 -10.33 -25.38 59.00
C LYS A 195 -10.96 -25.95 57.72
N ALA A 196 -10.76 -27.26 57.53
CA ALA A 196 -11.50 -28.16 56.64
C ALA A 196 -10.98 -28.34 55.19
N THR A 197 -9.83 -29.01 55.10
CA THR A 197 -9.69 -30.28 54.36
C THR A 197 -10.95 -31.17 54.50
N GLN A 198 -11.28 -31.92 53.45
CA GLN A 198 -12.33 -32.97 53.38
C GLN A 198 -13.79 -32.48 53.36
N ALA A 199 -14.36 -32.31 52.16
CA ALA A 199 -15.71 -32.76 51.77
C ALA A 199 -16.13 -32.10 50.45
N THR A 200 -16.03 -32.85 49.33
CA THR A 200 -17.08 -32.97 48.29
C THR A 200 -16.56 -33.79 47.09
N ALA A 201 -15.97 -34.95 47.36
CA ALA A 201 -16.16 -36.10 46.50
C ALA A 201 -17.52 -36.70 46.89
N LYS A 202 -18.61 -36.30 46.19
CA LYS A 202 -19.94 -36.95 46.13
C LYS A 202 -21.03 -36.00 45.56
N VAL A 203 -20.96 -35.63 44.27
CA VAL A 203 -22.17 -35.33 43.44
C VAL A 203 -21.93 -35.65 41.94
N ALA A 204 -20.75 -36.11 41.52
CA ALA A 204 -20.45 -36.47 40.13
C ALA A 204 -21.02 -37.85 39.67
N ALA A 205 -22.15 -38.32 40.23
CA ALA A 205 -22.68 -39.66 39.92
C ALA A 205 -24.21 -39.76 39.74
N LYS A 206 -24.93 -38.65 39.52
CA LYS A 206 -26.33 -38.70 39.09
C LYS A 206 -26.63 -37.61 38.08
N THR A 207 -26.73 -38.01 36.82
CA THR A 207 -27.69 -37.61 35.76
C THR A 207 -27.03 -37.81 34.39
N ALA A 208 -26.64 -39.06 34.11
CA ALA A 208 -26.47 -39.58 32.77
C ALA A 208 -27.67 -40.48 32.50
N GLN A 209 -28.75 -39.93 31.94
CA GLN A 209 -29.85 -40.64 31.26
C GLN A 209 -30.87 -39.59 30.78
N GLY A 210 -31.09 -39.49 29.46
CA GLY A 210 -32.22 -38.74 28.90
C GLY A 210 -31.93 -37.73 27.77
N PHE A 211 -30.91 -37.92 26.93
CA PHE A 211 -30.73 -37.12 25.70
C PHE A 211 -30.58 -37.99 24.44
N VAL A 212 -31.43 -39.01 24.34
CA VAL A 212 -31.75 -39.69 23.09
C VAL A 212 -33.27 -39.68 22.99
N THR A 213 -33.80 -39.24 21.85
CA THR A 213 -35.24 -39.14 21.50
C THR A 213 -35.92 -37.80 21.80
N VAL A 214 -35.65 -36.75 21.02
CA VAL A 214 -36.68 -35.93 20.33
C VAL A 214 -35.99 -35.20 19.17
N ALA A 215 -35.77 -35.94 18.08
CA ALA A 215 -35.55 -35.41 16.75
C ALA A 215 -36.53 -36.14 15.83
N LYS A 216 -37.81 -35.71 15.84
CA LYS A 216 -38.83 -36.05 14.83
C LYS A 216 -40.11 -35.26 15.09
N SER A 217 -40.32 -34.23 14.28
CA SER A 217 -41.59 -33.60 13.85
C SER A 217 -41.51 -32.07 13.88
N ALA A 218 -41.43 -31.51 12.69
CA ALA A 218 -41.64 -30.09 12.42
C ALA A 218 -43.14 -29.84 12.14
N ALA A 219 -43.58 -28.62 12.47
CA ALA A 219 -44.66 -27.86 11.85
C ALA A 219 -46.11 -28.42 11.83
N SER A 220 -47.01 -27.76 12.57
CA SER A 220 -48.19 -27.07 11.98
C SER A 220 -49.10 -26.44 13.05
N ALA A 221 -49.59 -25.24 12.71
CA ALA A 221 -50.81 -24.58 13.17
C ALA A 221 -50.95 -24.07 14.62
N ALA A 222 -51.12 -22.75 14.71
CA ALA A 222 -51.75 -22.04 15.81
C ALA A 222 -53.23 -22.43 15.94
N THR A 223 -53.72 -22.65 17.17
CA THR A 223 -55.00 -22.14 17.69
C THR A 223 -55.22 -22.62 19.12
N THR A 224 -55.47 -21.66 20.01
CA THR A 224 -56.23 -21.68 21.27
C THR A 224 -55.50 -21.04 22.44
N LEU A 225 -56.14 -19.97 22.89
CA LEU A 225 -55.81 -19.08 24.00
C LEU A 225 -56.37 -19.67 25.31
N LEU A 226 -55.65 -19.38 26.40
CA LEU A 226 -56.15 -19.10 27.76
C LEU A 226 -56.75 -20.25 28.60
N ALA A 227 -55.92 -20.80 29.50
CA ALA A 227 -56.16 -20.82 30.96
C ALA A 227 -54.89 -21.30 31.71
N ASN A 228 -54.59 -20.70 32.86
CA ASN A 228 -53.54 -21.03 33.85
C ASN A 228 -52.11 -20.43 33.69
N PRO A 229 -51.44 -20.09 34.83
CA PRO A 229 -50.38 -19.08 34.96
C PRO A 229 -49.00 -19.63 34.59
N ILE A 230 -48.85 -20.06 33.33
CA ILE A 230 -47.56 -20.30 32.66
C ILE A 230 -47.51 -19.42 31.40
N THR A 231 -47.92 -18.15 31.53
CA THR A 231 -48.10 -17.22 30.40
C THR A 231 -46.90 -16.27 30.20
N TRP A 232 -45.82 -16.39 30.98
CA TRP A 232 -44.61 -15.58 30.77
C TRP A 232 -43.46 -16.36 30.12
N ILE A 233 -43.46 -17.69 30.25
CA ILE A 233 -42.38 -18.53 29.74
C ILE A 233 -42.67 -18.95 28.28
N VAL A 234 -43.91 -19.30 27.94
CA VAL A 234 -44.26 -19.69 26.55
C VAL A 234 -44.43 -18.47 25.63
N SER A 235 -44.91 -17.33 26.13
CA SER A 235 -44.87 -16.06 25.37
C SER A 235 -43.44 -15.59 25.16
N GLY A 236 -42.55 -15.84 26.13
CA GLY A 236 -41.12 -15.61 25.98
C GLY A 236 -40.50 -16.49 24.90
N VAL A 237 -40.83 -17.78 24.83
CA VAL A 237 -40.25 -18.71 23.85
C VAL A 237 -40.86 -18.53 22.45
N VAL A 238 -42.17 -18.28 22.32
CA VAL A 238 -42.79 -17.99 21.02
C VAL A 238 -42.42 -16.59 20.53
N ALA A 239 -42.31 -15.58 21.41
CA ALA A 239 -41.77 -14.28 21.03
C ALA A 239 -40.28 -14.34 20.76
N LEU A 240 -39.50 -15.22 21.42
CA LEU A 240 -38.07 -15.41 21.13
C LEU A 240 -37.85 -16.22 19.86
N VAL A 241 -38.74 -17.15 19.50
CA VAL A 241 -38.72 -17.86 18.21
C VAL A 241 -39.26 -16.98 17.09
N LEU A 242 -40.31 -16.17 17.29
CA LEU A 242 -40.71 -15.14 16.33
C LEU A 242 -39.70 -13.99 16.25
N PHE A 243 -39.02 -13.63 17.33
CA PHE A 243 -37.91 -12.66 17.34
C PHE A 243 -36.65 -13.25 16.72
N LEU A 244 -36.38 -14.54 16.85
CA LEU A 244 -35.30 -15.23 16.13
C LEU A 244 -35.67 -15.43 14.66
N VAL A 245 -36.93 -15.72 14.32
CA VAL A 245 -37.40 -15.80 12.92
C VAL A 245 -37.44 -14.41 12.30
N ILE A 246 -37.83 -13.35 13.03
CA ILE A 246 -37.74 -11.94 12.60
C ILE A 246 -36.29 -11.45 12.56
N ILE A 247 -35.39 -11.90 13.44
CA ILE A 247 -33.94 -11.61 13.34
C ILE A 247 -33.36 -12.35 12.13
N VAL A 248 -33.73 -13.60 11.88
CA VAL A 248 -33.24 -14.38 10.74
C VAL A 248 -33.85 -13.89 9.42
N SER A 249 -35.09 -13.40 9.41
CA SER A 249 -35.72 -12.77 8.23
C SER A 249 -35.44 -11.25 8.10
N SER A 250 -34.89 -10.59 9.12
CA SER A 250 -34.35 -9.22 9.04
C SER A 250 -32.84 -9.17 8.79
N ILE A 251 -32.15 -10.32 8.84
CA ILE A 251 -30.79 -10.46 8.29
C ILE A 251 -30.82 -10.67 6.78
N PHE A 252 -31.95 -11.12 6.21
CA PHE A 252 -32.12 -11.24 4.75
C PHE A 252 -33.42 -10.58 4.28
N SER A 253 -33.44 -9.24 4.20
CA SER A 253 -34.10 -8.52 3.11
C SER A 253 -33.89 -7.00 3.21
N SER A 254 -33.47 -6.42 2.08
CA SER A 254 -33.40 -5.00 1.70
C SER A 254 -32.11 -4.21 1.98
N ASN A 255 -31.15 -4.39 1.07
CA ASN A 255 -30.50 -3.33 0.27
C ASN A 255 -30.24 -1.97 0.95
N VAL A 256 -29.14 -1.85 1.69
CA VAL A 256 -28.30 -0.63 1.72
C VAL A 256 -26.86 -1.07 2.04
N ALA A 257 -26.00 -1.01 1.03
CA ALA A 257 -24.62 -1.48 1.08
C ALA A 257 -23.80 -0.82 2.21
N GLN A 258 -23.23 -1.66 3.06
CA GLN A 258 -22.04 -1.34 3.83
C GLN A 258 -20.97 -2.30 3.34
N GLN A 259 -19.84 -1.77 2.86
CA GLN A 259 -18.69 -2.57 2.45
C GLN A 259 -18.35 -3.57 3.55
N THR A 260 -18.56 -4.85 3.26
CA THR A 260 -18.14 -5.95 4.13
C THR A 260 -16.62 -6.09 4.07
N GLU A 261 -15.99 -6.64 5.10
CA GLU A 261 -14.55 -6.94 5.10
C GLU A 261 -14.11 -7.74 3.86
N PHE A 262 -15.01 -8.60 3.34
CA PHE A 262 -14.83 -9.35 2.10
C PHE A 262 -14.81 -8.48 0.85
N SER A 263 -15.74 -7.52 0.72
CA SER A 263 -15.75 -6.59 -0.42
C SER A 263 -14.56 -5.60 -0.41
N LEU A 264 -14.07 -5.22 0.77
CA LEU A 264 -12.82 -4.47 0.91
C LEU A 264 -11.63 -5.32 0.44
N ASN A 265 -11.60 -6.61 0.82
CA ASN A 265 -10.60 -7.56 0.36
C ASN A 265 -10.64 -7.80 -1.16
N GLN A 266 -11.82 -7.84 -1.77
CA GLN A 266 -11.95 -7.94 -3.24
C GLN A 266 -11.41 -6.68 -3.94
N SER A 267 -11.64 -5.50 -3.37
CA SER A 267 -11.08 -4.25 -3.91
C SER A 267 -9.55 -4.25 -3.87
N TRP A 268 -8.96 -4.80 -2.81
CA TRP A 268 -7.51 -5.01 -2.71
C TRP A 268 -6.99 -5.98 -3.77
N LEU A 269 -7.63 -7.14 -3.91
CA LEU A 269 -7.25 -8.14 -4.90
C LEU A 269 -7.32 -7.57 -6.32
N HIS A 270 -8.37 -6.81 -6.64
CA HIS A 270 -8.53 -6.13 -7.93
C HIS A 270 -7.32 -5.26 -8.27
N ILE A 271 -6.95 -4.30 -7.41
CA ILE A 271 -5.81 -3.41 -7.68
C ILE A 271 -4.49 -4.18 -7.72
N SER A 272 -4.31 -5.17 -6.83
CA SER A 272 -3.10 -6.00 -6.85
C SER A 272 -2.98 -6.81 -8.17
N GLN A 273 -4.10 -7.22 -8.76
CA GLN A 273 -4.09 -7.87 -10.07
C GLN A 273 -3.77 -6.87 -11.19
N VAL A 274 -4.34 -5.67 -11.14
CA VAL A 274 -4.06 -4.60 -12.10
C VAL A 274 -2.57 -4.25 -12.08
N ASP A 275 -1.96 -4.14 -10.90
CA ASP A 275 -0.51 -4.01 -10.73
C ASP A 275 0.25 -5.08 -11.52
N ARG A 276 -0.04 -6.37 -11.26
CA ARG A 276 0.67 -7.49 -11.92
C ARG A 276 0.40 -7.59 -13.42
N LYS A 277 -0.81 -7.23 -13.87
CA LYS A 277 -1.18 -7.23 -15.29
C LYS A 277 -0.43 -6.17 -16.09
N ASN A 278 -0.11 -5.05 -15.45
CA ASN A 278 0.57 -3.92 -16.09
C ASN A 278 2.07 -3.85 -15.77
N SER A 279 2.58 -4.61 -14.79
CA SER A 279 4.02 -4.77 -14.58
C SER A 279 4.69 -5.31 -15.85
N SER A 280 5.87 -4.79 -16.14
CA SER A 280 6.73 -5.21 -17.24
C SER A 280 8.20 -5.21 -16.79
N ASP A 281 9.08 -5.51 -17.73
CA ASP A 281 10.54 -5.30 -17.63
C ASP A 281 10.94 -3.86 -17.25
N GLN A 282 10.14 -2.86 -17.65
CA GLN A 282 10.42 -1.44 -17.42
C GLN A 282 9.88 -0.91 -16.09
N VAL A 283 8.93 -1.61 -15.48
CA VAL A 283 8.26 -1.16 -14.26
C VAL A 283 7.59 -2.32 -13.55
N ASP A 284 7.90 -2.48 -12.27
CA ASP A 284 7.25 -3.44 -11.39
C ASP A 284 6.32 -2.71 -10.41
N TYR A 285 5.00 -2.73 -10.67
CA TYR A 285 4.02 -1.93 -9.94
C TYR A 285 3.61 -2.51 -8.58
N TYR A 286 3.87 -1.80 -7.49
CA TYR A 286 3.26 -2.06 -6.20
C TYR A 286 2.60 -0.78 -5.71
N THR A 287 1.40 -0.54 -6.21
CA THR A 287 0.59 0.64 -5.89
C THR A 287 0.27 0.71 -4.40
N ASP A 288 0.18 1.93 -3.85
CA ASP A 288 -0.31 2.15 -2.48
C ASP A 288 -1.83 1.97 -2.41
N ILE A 289 -2.24 0.71 -2.44
CA ILE A 289 -3.65 0.27 -2.43
C ILE A 289 -4.39 0.88 -1.24
N ASP A 290 -3.76 0.99 -0.06
CA ASP A 290 -4.41 1.55 1.14
C ASP A 290 -4.89 2.98 0.91
N SER A 291 -4.07 3.83 0.30
CA SER A 291 -4.45 5.22 0.02
C SER A 291 -5.65 5.30 -0.91
N ILE A 292 -5.75 4.38 -1.89
CA ILE A 292 -6.90 4.27 -2.80
C ILE A 292 -8.15 3.84 -2.02
N LEU A 293 -8.08 2.75 -1.25
CA LEU A 293 -9.22 2.21 -0.52
C LEU A 293 -9.74 3.19 0.54
N LEU A 294 -8.84 3.90 1.24
CA LEU A 294 -9.20 4.93 2.22
C LEU A 294 -9.90 6.12 1.56
N TYR A 295 -9.41 6.57 0.40
CA TYR A 295 -10.05 7.63 -0.36
C TYR A 295 -11.44 7.20 -0.84
N MET A 296 -11.57 5.99 -1.39
CA MET A 296 -12.85 5.45 -1.85
C MET A 296 -13.84 5.29 -0.70
N ASN A 297 -13.39 4.84 0.47
CA ASN A 297 -14.19 4.79 1.69
C ASN A 297 -14.63 6.17 2.18
N TYR A 298 -13.77 7.18 2.07
CA TYR A 298 -14.17 8.56 2.34
C TYR A 298 -15.19 9.08 1.33
N ARG A 299 -14.99 8.78 0.04
CA ARG A 299 -15.75 9.33 -1.10
C ARG A 299 -17.11 8.66 -1.30
N TYR A 300 -17.24 7.37 -1.05
CA TYR A 300 -18.46 6.63 -1.28
C TYR A 300 -19.02 5.94 -0.02
N GLY A 301 -18.25 5.92 1.08
CA GLY A 301 -18.71 5.33 2.33
C GLY A 301 -18.76 3.81 2.24
N GLY A 302 -19.83 3.20 2.75
CA GLY A 302 -20.06 1.76 2.62
C GLY A 302 -20.83 1.37 1.38
N ASP A 303 -21.24 2.34 0.55
CA ASP A 303 -22.16 2.10 -0.58
C ASP A 303 -21.43 1.61 -1.85
N TRP A 304 -20.11 1.38 -1.81
CA TRP A 304 -19.31 0.95 -2.95
C TRP A 304 -18.70 -0.44 -2.73
N GLU A 305 -18.86 -1.29 -3.74
CA GLU A 305 -18.25 -2.61 -3.87
C GLU A 305 -17.85 -2.77 -5.35
N PRO A 306 -16.82 -3.54 -5.70
CA PRO A 306 -16.30 -3.60 -7.07
C PRO A 306 -17.37 -3.83 -8.14
N ASP A 307 -18.33 -4.72 -7.89
CA ASP A 307 -19.42 -5.08 -8.81
C ASP A 307 -20.64 -4.15 -8.75
N ALA A 308 -20.64 -3.15 -7.86
CA ALA A 308 -21.74 -2.20 -7.75
C ALA A 308 -21.64 -1.10 -8.82
N LYS A 309 -22.80 -0.62 -9.28
CA LYS A 309 -22.88 0.41 -10.31
C LYS A 309 -22.25 1.73 -9.86
N TRP A 310 -21.51 2.37 -10.77
CA TRP A 310 -20.81 3.63 -10.52
C TRP A 310 -21.23 4.74 -11.49
N ASP A 311 -21.75 5.86 -10.94
CA ASP A 311 -22.37 6.92 -11.73
C ASP A 311 -21.44 8.11 -12.10
N ASP A 312 -20.22 8.16 -11.54
CA ASP A 312 -19.32 9.31 -11.65
C ASP A 312 -18.19 9.12 -12.72
N GLY A 313 -18.22 8.03 -13.50
CA GLY A 313 -17.13 7.60 -14.41
C GLY A 313 -17.15 8.11 -15.86
N THR A 314 -16.22 7.61 -16.69
CA THR A 314 -15.87 8.06 -18.08
C THR A 314 -16.97 7.92 -19.13
N GLY A 315 -18.15 7.42 -18.77
CA GLY A 315 -19.39 7.46 -19.59
C GLY A 315 -20.46 8.43 -19.08
N GLY A 316 -20.15 9.17 -18.01
CA GLY A 316 -21.05 10.08 -17.31
C GLY A 316 -22.24 9.37 -16.64
N LYS A 317 -23.11 10.19 -16.06
CA LYS A 317 -24.30 9.76 -15.32
C LYS A 317 -25.22 8.82 -16.12
N LEU A 318 -25.22 8.95 -17.45
CA LEU A 318 -26.06 8.18 -18.38
C LEU A 318 -25.59 6.72 -18.48
N ALA A 319 -24.28 6.48 -18.64
CA ALA A 319 -23.69 5.14 -18.68
C ALA A 319 -23.78 4.43 -17.32
N GLY A 320 -23.63 5.19 -16.22
CA GLY A 320 -23.86 4.69 -14.86
C GLY A 320 -25.32 4.25 -14.61
N THR A 321 -26.30 5.07 -15.01
CA THR A 321 -27.72 4.70 -14.91
C THR A 321 -28.09 3.46 -15.73
N LEU A 322 -27.42 3.22 -16.85
CA LEU A 322 -27.63 2.03 -17.69
C LEU A 322 -26.89 0.79 -17.16
N GLY A 323 -26.01 0.95 -16.15
CA GLY A 323 -25.27 -0.14 -15.53
C GLY A 323 -24.03 -0.59 -16.30
N PHE A 324 -23.47 0.27 -17.16
CA PHE A 324 -22.26 -0.04 -17.91
C PHE A 324 -20.96 0.29 -17.15
N ASN A 325 -21.05 1.02 -16.04
CA ASN A 325 -19.91 1.40 -15.19
C ASN A 325 -20.06 0.77 -13.81
N HIS A 326 -18.98 0.20 -13.29
CA HIS A 326 -18.85 -0.41 -11.97
C HIS A 326 -17.75 0.28 -11.15
N PHE A 327 -17.70 0.06 -9.83
CA PHE A 327 -16.64 0.66 -9.01
C PHE A 327 -15.26 0.05 -9.27
N SER A 328 -15.17 -1.17 -9.82
CA SER A 328 -13.92 -1.70 -10.38
C SER A 328 -13.36 -0.78 -11.47
N ASP A 329 -14.20 -0.18 -12.31
CA ASP A 329 -13.79 0.81 -13.32
C ASP A 329 -13.24 2.09 -12.66
N ALA A 330 -13.78 2.48 -11.50
CA ALA A 330 -13.26 3.60 -10.72
C ALA A 330 -11.87 3.29 -10.14
N LEU A 331 -11.65 2.06 -9.67
CA LEU A 331 -10.34 1.60 -9.19
C LEU A 331 -9.33 1.56 -10.35
N ASP A 332 -9.73 1.07 -11.52
CA ASP A 332 -8.89 1.07 -12.73
C ASP A 332 -8.55 2.49 -13.19
N ASP A 333 -9.50 3.41 -13.13
CA ASP A 333 -9.28 4.81 -13.50
C ASP A 333 -8.31 5.49 -12.52
N ILE A 334 -8.44 5.25 -11.22
CA ILE A 334 -7.48 5.71 -10.21
C ILE A 334 -6.09 5.12 -10.49
N TRP A 335 -6.00 3.80 -10.65
CA TRP A 335 -4.73 3.13 -10.92
C TRP A 335 -4.06 3.70 -12.17
N LYS A 336 -4.81 3.94 -13.24
CA LYS A 336 -4.30 4.57 -14.47
C LYS A 336 -3.82 5.99 -14.22
N GLU A 337 -4.55 6.79 -13.45
CA GLU A 337 -4.12 8.16 -13.15
C GLU A 337 -2.85 8.22 -12.28
N GLU A 338 -2.65 7.24 -11.38
CA GLU A 338 -1.41 7.10 -10.59
C GLU A 338 -0.23 6.56 -11.42
N ASN A 339 -0.48 5.55 -12.27
CA ASN A 339 0.59 4.70 -12.77
C ASN A 339 0.83 4.76 -14.28
N LYS A 340 -0.09 5.33 -15.09
CA LYS A 340 0.02 5.28 -16.56
C LYS A 340 1.29 5.97 -17.10
N ASP A 341 1.72 7.05 -16.44
CA ASP A 341 2.95 7.75 -16.78
C ASP A 341 4.09 7.23 -15.91
N ILE A 342 4.84 6.24 -16.42
CA ILE A 342 5.98 5.64 -15.74
C ILE A 342 7.07 6.68 -15.40
N GLY A 343 7.16 7.78 -16.15
CA GLY A 343 8.11 8.88 -15.86
C GLY A 343 7.63 9.87 -14.80
N ASN A 344 6.34 9.80 -14.43
CA ASN A 344 5.70 10.72 -13.49
C ASN A 344 4.56 10.00 -12.75
N LEU A 345 4.94 9.04 -11.91
CA LEU A 345 4.00 8.35 -11.03
C LEU A 345 3.39 9.34 -10.06
N LYS A 346 2.06 9.29 -9.90
CA LYS A 346 1.32 10.17 -9.00
C LYS A 346 0.83 9.41 -7.78
N THR A 347 0.63 10.16 -6.71
CA THR A 347 0.00 9.69 -5.48
C THR A 347 -1.50 10.02 -5.47
N MET A 348 -2.26 9.29 -4.66
CA MET A 348 -3.66 9.63 -4.38
C MET A 348 -3.83 11.07 -3.91
N ALA A 349 -2.82 11.61 -3.21
CA ALA A 349 -2.82 12.99 -2.76
C ALA A 349 -2.83 14.02 -3.89
N GLU A 350 -2.08 13.76 -4.93
CA GLU A 350 -2.09 14.58 -6.14
C GLU A 350 -3.39 14.40 -6.91
N LEU A 351 -3.96 13.19 -6.92
CA LEU A 351 -5.23 12.93 -7.60
C LEU A 351 -6.42 13.65 -6.95
N TYR A 352 -6.57 13.58 -5.63
CA TYR A 352 -7.69 14.24 -4.96
C TYR A 352 -7.53 15.77 -4.88
N THR A 353 -6.36 16.29 -5.19
CA THR A 353 -6.08 17.74 -5.22
C THR A 353 -6.19 18.29 -6.64
N ASN A 354 -5.51 17.65 -7.59
CA ASN A 354 -5.27 18.16 -8.95
C ASN A 354 -5.71 17.21 -10.08
N GLY A 355 -6.20 16.01 -9.77
CA GLY A 355 -6.59 14.99 -10.76
C GLY A 355 -7.90 15.24 -11.51
N LYS A 356 -8.58 14.19 -11.97
CA LYS A 356 -9.87 14.29 -12.67
C LYS A 356 -10.96 14.90 -11.79
N GLU A 357 -11.97 15.53 -12.40
CA GLU A 357 -13.05 16.24 -11.68
C GLU A 357 -13.76 15.36 -10.63
N TRP A 358 -13.97 14.07 -10.93
CA TRP A 358 -14.62 13.15 -10.00
C TRP A 358 -13.74 12.76 -8.80
N LEU A 359 -12.42 12.85 -8.95
CA LEU A 359 -11.41 12.58 -7.91
C LEU A 359 -11.19 13.78 -6.98
N LYS A 360 -11.33 15.00 -7.50
CA LYS A 360 -11.06 16.22 -6.71
C LYS A 360 -11.98 16.35 -5.50
N LEU A 361 -11.40 16.76 -4.38
CA LEU A 361 -12.12 17.20 -3.19
C LEU A 361 -12.19 18.73 -3.16
N ASP A 362 -13.35 19.27 -2.76
CA ASP A 362 -13.45 20.71 -2.47
C ASP A 362 -12.74 21.05 -1.14
N ASP A 363 -12.42 22.31 -0.89
CA ASP A 363 -11.63 22.72 0.29
C ASP A 363 -12.21 22.22 1.63
N ASP A 364 -13.55 22.18 1.74
CA ASP A 364 -14.21 21.68 2.96
C ASP A 364 -13.98 20.16 3.10
N ASP A 365 -14.18 19.42 1.99
CA ASP A 365 -14.04 17.97 1.95
C ASP A 365 -12.56 17.54 2.06
N LEU A 366 -11.62 18.32 1.53
CA LEU A 366 -10.19 18.06 1.64
C LEU A 366 -9.70 18.23 3.09
N ALA A 367 -10.15 19.28 3.78
CA ALA A 367 -9.84 19.49 5.19
C ALA A 367 -10.43 18.37 6.07
N GLU A 368 -11.66 17.92 5.78
CA GLU A 368 -12.26 16.79 6.50
C GLU A 368 -11.49 15.49 6.25
N TYR A 369 -11.04 15.24 5.01
CA TYR A 369 -10.27 14.05 4.67
C TYR A 369 -8.87 14.04 5.31
N LYS A 370 -8.13 15.16 5.27
CA LYS A 370 -6.81 15.27 5.90
C LYS A 370 -6.86 14.98 7.40
N GLU A 371 -7.91 15.43 8.09
CA GLU A 371 -8.09 15.13 9.51
C GLU A 371 -8.45 13.66 9.78
N ILE A 372 -9.11 12.98 8.83
CA ILE A 372 -9.33 11.53 8.92
C ILE A 372 -7.99 10.80 8.78
N LEU A 373 -7.14 11.19 7.82
CA LEU A 373 -5.81 10.62 7.64
C LEU A 373 -4.93 10.83 8.88
N GLU A 374 -4.96 12.02 9.48
CA GLU A 374 -4.27 12.33 10.73
C GLU A 374 -4.82 11.49 11.90
N SER A 375 -6.13 11.34 12.03
CA SER A 375 -6.70 10.44 13.04
C SER A 375 -6.28 8.99 12.83
N GLN A 376 -6.09 8.55 11.60
CA GLN A 376 -5.68 7.18 11.27
C GLN A 376 -4.21 6.92 11.57
N SER A 377 -3.34 7.94 11.59
CA SER A 377 -1.96 7.75 12.05
C SER A 377 -1.88 7.46 13.55
N GLU A 378 -2.88 7.89 14.32
CA GLU A 378 -2.99 7.63 15.78
C GLU A 378 -3.81 6.38 16.12
N THR A 379 -4.83 6.04 15.32
CA THR A 379 -5.76 4.94 15.63
C THR A 379 -5.65 3.75 14.68
N GLY A 380 -4.82 3.86 13.64
CA GLY A 380 -4.72 2.91 12.54
C GLY A 380 -5.78 3.11 11.46
N LYS A 381 -5.51 2.54 10.27
CA LYS A 381 -6.26 2.82 9.03
C LYS A 381 -7.69 2.27 9.04
N TYR A 382 -7.86 1.03 9.51
CA TYR A 382 -9.12 0.27 9.43
C TYR A 382 -9.71 -0.06 10.81
N LEU A 383 -9.94 0.96 11.65
CA LEU A 383 -10.44 0.83 13.04
C LEU A 383 -11.72 -0.01 13.22
N ALA A 384 -12.48 -0.30 12.16
CA ALA A 384 -13.65 -1.18 12.23
C ALA A 384 -13.31 -2.67 12.20
N TYR A 385 -12.13 -3.03 11.67
CA TYR A 385 -11.69 -4.41 11.44
C TYR A 385 -10.47 -4.80 12.31
N GLN A 386 -9.88 -3.85 13.04
CA GLN A 386 -8.75 -4.11 13.93
C GLN A 386 -9.11 -5.11 15.04
N GLU A 387 -8.61 -6.32 14.91
CA GLU A 387 -8.81 -7.43 15.87
C GLU A 387 -7.55 -8.26 16.12
N LEU A 388 -6.47 -8.02 15.37
CA LEU A 388 -5.18 -8.69 15.55
C LEU A 388 -4.21 -7.80 16.34
N SER A 389 -3.57 -8.35 17.37
CA SER A 389 -2.50 -7.69 18.11
C SER A 389 -1.14 -7.82 17.42
N ASN A 390 -0.18 -6.96 17.78
CA ASN A 390 1.18 -7.06 17.24
C ASN A 390 1.82 -8.43 17.60
N PRO A 391 2.36 -9.18 16.62
CA PRO A 391 2.92 -10.51 16.84
C PRO A 391 4.33 -10.51 17.47
N PHE A 392 5.01 -9.37 17.55
CA PHE A 392 6.43 -9.29 17.90
C PHE A 392 6.73 -8.67 19.26
N TYR A 393 5.71 -8.09 19.90
CA TYR A 393 5.80 -7.46 21.20
C TYR A 393 4.76 -8.05 22.13
N ALA A 394 5.11 -8.18 23.41
CA ALA A 394 4.18 -8.63 24.42
C ALA A 394 3.07 -7.59 24.62
N ALA A 395 1.89 -8.03 25.06
CA ALA A 395 0.72 -7.14 25.21
C ALA A 395 0.88 -6.04 26.27
N ASP A 396 1.87 -6.16 27.15
CA ASP A 396 2.26 -5.17 28.16
C ASP A 396 3.41 -4.26 27.70
N ASP A 397 3.99 -4.49 26.53
CA ASP A 397 4.97 -3.61 25.91
C ASP A 397 4.25 -2.48 25.16
N ASP A 398 4.62 -1.23 25.44
CA ASP A 398 4.07 -0.05 24.76
C ASP A 398 4.21 -0.14 23.23
N LYS A 399 5.27 -0.80 22.73
CA LYS A 399 5.50 -1.02 21.29
C LYS A 399 4.44 -1.89 20.63
N SER A 400 3.76 -2.76 21.38
CA SER A 400 2.69 -3.60 20.83
C SER A 400 1.52 -2.80 20.25
N GLU A 401 1.37 -1.54 20.67
CA GLU A 401 0.28 -0.64 20.31
C GLU A 401 0.74 0.58 19.50
N THR A 402 2.04 0.75 19.26
CA THR A 402 2.56 1.93 18.53
C THR A 402 3.49 1.57 17.37
N GLU A 403 4.12 0.39 17.40
CA GLU A 403 5.09 0.00 16.39
C GLU A 403 4.40 -0.50 15.12
N TYR A 404 4.91 -0.05 13.97
CA TYR A 404 4.40 -0.47 12.67
C TYR A 404 4.94 -1.85 12.30
N LEU A 405 4.05 -2.71 11.83
CA LEU A 405 4.42 -3.95 11.16
C LEU A 405 4.80 -3.65 9.70
N THR A 406 6.03 -3.98 9.32
CA THR A 406 6.45 -3.93 7.92
C THR A 406 6.08 -5.22 7.21
N ILE A 407 5.16 -5.15 6.25
CA ILE A 407 4.85 -6.26 5.34
C ILE A 407 5.79 -6.18 4.14
N SER A 408 6.68 -7.18 4.03
CA SER A 408 7.66 -7.30 2.94
C SER A 408 7.14 -8.04 1.72
N LYS A 409 6.12 -8.90 1.90
CA LYS A 409 5.34 -9.50 0.82
C LYS A 409 3.86 -9.37 1.17
N ARG A 410 3.11 -8.60 0.39
CA ARG A 410 1.68 -8.36 0.61
C ARG A 410 0.84 -9.56 0.14
N TYR A 411 -0.28 -9.78 0.83
CA TYR A 411 -1.38 -10.61 0.35
C TYR A 411 -1.85 -10.11 -1.03
N GLY A 412 -2.13 -11.01 -1.96
CA GLY A 412 -2.73 -10.69 -3.25
C GLY A 412 -1.99 -11.33 -4.42
N TYR A 413 -2.16 -10.75 -5.61
CA TYR A 413 -1.59 -11.29 -6.84
C TYR A 413 -0.06 -11.19 -6.87
N THR A 414 0.62 -12.31 -7.13
CA THR A 414 2.08 -12.38 -7.34
C THR A 414 2.46 -12.30 -8.82
N ASP A 415 1.55 -12.76 -9.67
CA ASP A 415 1.61 -12.63 -11.13
C ASP A 415 0.19 -12.31 -11.66
N LYS A 416 -0.07 -12.47 -12.96
CA LYS A 416 -1.34 -12.07 -13.59
C LYS A 416 -2.54 -12.87 -13.07
N ASP A 417 -2.32 -14.11 -12.64
CA ASP A 417 -3.38 -15.09 -12.41
C ASP A 417 -3.26 -15.78 -11.05
N THR A 418 -2.11 -15.72 -10.39
CA THR A 418 -1.85 -16.38 -9.11
C THR A 418 -2.01 -15.41 -7.94
N ILE A 419 -2.91 -15.75 -7.03
CA ILE A 419 -3.04 -15.10 -5.72
C ILE A 419 -2.21 -15.88 -4.69
N ASP A 420 -1.30 -15.19 -4.00
CA ASP A 420 -0.69 -15.66 -2.77
C ASP A 420 -1.58 -15.25 -1.58
N PRO A 421 -2.19 -16.21 -0.88
CA PRO A 421 -3.09 -15.94 0.25
C PRO A 421 -2.33 -15.58 1.54
N THR A 422 -1.01 -15.45 1.48
CA THR A 422 -0.15 -15.21 2.64
C THR A 422 0.43 -13.79 2.62
N SER A 423 0.97 -13.36 3.76
CA SER A 423 1.78 -12.15 3.87
C SER A 423 3.06 -12.45 4.63
N THR A 424 4.13 -11.73 4.31
CA THR A 424 5.42 -11.87 5.01
C THR A 424 5.70 -10.60 5.81
N LEU A 425 5.88 -10.75 7.11
CA LEU A 425 6.29 -9.70 8.01
C LEU A 425 7.82 -9.65 8.11
N GLN A 426 8.41 -8.46 8.09
CA GLN A 426 9.82 -8.27 8.42
C GLN A 426 10.04 -8.61 9.90
N ALA A 427 11.04 -9.43 10.19
CA ALA A 427 11.37 -9.87 11.54
C ALA A 427 12.86 -10.21 11.65
N SER A 428 13.37 -10.35 12.87
CA SER A 428 14.73 -10.83 13.10
C SER A 428 14.71 -12.31 13.51
N SER A 429 15.72 -13.07 13.08
CA SER A 429 15.87 -14.46 13.54
C SER A 429 16.02 -14.48 15.06
N GLY A 430 15.32 -15.40 15.73
CA GLY A 430 15.28 -15.49 17.18
C GLY A 430 14.36 -14.48 17.88
N GLN A 431 13.70 -13.59 17.14
CA GLN A 431 12.70 -12.67 17.72
C GLN A 431 11.51 -13.45 18.28
N LYS A 432 10.99 -13.02 19.43
CA LYS A 432 9.82 -13.64 20.06
C LYS A 432 8.56 -13.46 19.20
N LEU A 433 7.72 -14.49 19.21
CA LEU A 433 6.40 -14.48 18.59
C LEU A 433 5.31 -14.62 19.64
N TYR A 434 4.28 -13.80 19.49
CA TYR A 434 3.12 -13.74 20.37
C TYR A 434 1.83 -14.04 19.60
N ALA A 435 0.83 -14.58 20.29
CA ALA A 435 -0.49 -14.81 19.71
C ALA A 435 -1.12 -13.48 19.28
N THR A 436 -1.56 -13.39 18.03
CA THR A 436 -2.22 -12.20 17.45
C THR A 436 -3.70 -12.12 17.80
N MET A 437 -4.30 -13.26 18.15
CA MET A 437 -5.71 -13.36 18.50
C MET A 437 -5.91 -14.40 19.59
N ASP A 438 -7.04 -14.30 20.28
CA ASP A 438 -7.51 -15.34 21.19
C ASP A 438 -7.90 -16.59 20.37
N GLY A 439 -7.68 -17.77 20.93
CA GLY A 439 -8.19 -18.98 20.28
C GLY A 439 -7.54 -20.26 20.75
N LYS A 440 -7.89 -21.34 20.06
CA LYS A 440 -7.32 -22.66 20.28
C LYS A 440 -6.13 -22.88 19.34
N VAL A 441 -5.01 -23.32 19.90
CA VAL A 441 -3.76 -23.58 19.18
C VAL A 441 -3.76 -24.97 18.56
N THR A 442 -3.26 -25.06 17.34
CA THR A 442 -2.85 -26.30 16.67
C THR A 442 -1.43 -26.15 16.14
N VAL A 443 -0.51 -26.97 16.62
CA VAL A 443 0.84 -27.12 16.07
C VAL A 443 0.80 -28.22 15.02
N THR A 444 1.23 -27.93 13.78
CA THR A 444 1.04 -28.83 12.64
C THR A 444 2.06 -28.58 11.53
N THR A 445 2.26 -29.55 10.65
CA THR A 445 2.96 -29.39 9.37
C THR A 445 2.04 -28.98 8.24
N LYS A 446 0.74 -28.75 8.50
CA LYS A 446 -0.25 -28.41 7.48
C LYS A 446 -0.53 -26.91 7.38
N ASP A 447 -1.01 -26.47 6.23
CA ASP A 447 -1.56 -25.13 6.02
C ASP A 447 -3.06 -25.06 6.44
N LEU A 448 -3.67 -23.88 6.26
CA LEU A 448 -5.09 -23.67 6.58
C LEU A 448 -6.08 -24.41 5.65
N LYS A 449 -5.62 -24.88 4.48
CA LYS A 449 -6.40 -25.74 3.57
C LYS A 449 -6.20 -27.23 3.87
N GLY A 450 -5.27 -27.57 4.75
CA GLY A 450 -4.95 -28.94 5.15
C GLY A 450 -3.86 -29.61 4.30
N ASN A 451 -3.19 -28.86 3.42
CA ASN A 451 -2.07 -29.37 2.63
C ASN A 451 -0.81 -29.48 3.49
N GLU A 452 0.02 -30.49 3.26
CA GLU A 452 1.33 -30.61 3.93
C GLU A 452 2.27 -29.47 3.52
N THR A 453 3.08 -29.03 4.47
CA THR A 453 4.13 -28.03 4.31
C THR A 453 5.43 -28.59 4.90
N GLU A 454 6.56 -28.07 4.44
CA GLU A 454 7.89 -28.47 4.95
C GLU A 454 8.23 -27.79 6.30
N THR A 455 7.29 -27.06 6.90
CA THR A 455 7.52 -26.20 8.05
C THR A 455 6.64 -26.57 9.23
N THR A 456 7.14 -26.33 10.44
CA THR A 456 6.29 -26.44 11.64
C THR A 456 5.51 -25.14 11.83
N ASN A 457 4.19 -25.24 11.76
CA ASN A 457 3.27 -24.11 11.78
C ASN A 457 2.47 -24.07 13.09
N VAL A 458 1.99 -22.89 13.45
CA VAL A 458 1.05 -22.69 14.55
C VAL A 458 -0.20 -22.01 14.02
N ILE A 459 -1.35 -22.67 14.16
CA ILE A 459 -2.66 -22.16 13.82
C ILE A 459 -3.41 -21.78 15.10
N ILE A 460 -3.95 -20.57 15.16
CA ILE A 460 -4.86 -20.10 16.20
C ILE A 460 -6.26 -20.04 15.60
N THR A 461 -7.21 -20.75 16.21
CA THR A 461 -8.59 -20.87 15.71
C THR A 461 -9.60 -20.31 16.70
N ASP A 462 -10.47 -19.44 16.21
CA ASP A 462 -11.72 -19.03 16.86
C ASP A 462 -12.93 -19.46 16.01
N SER A 463 -14.15 -19.13 16.46
CA SER A 463 -15.42 -19.54 15.87
C SER A 463 -15.66 -19.01 14.46
N ASP A 464 -15.10 -17.84 14.13
CA ASP A 464 -15.28 -17.12 12.87
C ASP A 464 -13.96 -16.74 12.18
N ALA A 465 -12.81 -17.09 12.76
CA ALA A 465 -11.50 -16.70 12.25
C ALA A 465 -10.41 -17.75 12.50
N ARG A 466 -9.41 -17.79 11.61
CA ARG A 466 -8.19 -18.59 11.76
C ARG A 466 -6.97 -17.78 11.35
N PHE A 467 -5.94 -17.82 12.19
CA PHE A 467 -4.64 -17.20 11.92
C PHE A 467 -3.55 -18.28 11.91
N ILE A 468 -2.64 -18.24 10.95
CA ILE A 468 -1.49 -19.16 10.88
C ILE A 468 -0.18 -18.39 10.86
N TYR A 469 0.78 -18.91 11.62
CA TYR A 469 2.20 -18.61 11.48
C TYR A 469 2.91 -19.81 10.87
N TYR A 470 3.71 -19.57 9.83
CA TYR A 470 4.52 -20.60 9.20
C TYR A 470 5.93 -20.63 9.80
N ASN A 471 6.52 -21.82 9.88
CA ASN A 471 7.93 -22.02 10.25
C ASN A 471 8.35 -21.39 11.60
N ILE A 472 7.69 -21.77 12.70
CA ILE A 472 8.04 -21.30 14.04
C ILE A 472 9.10 -22.20 14.66
N ALA A 473 10.12 -21.59 15.27
CA ALA A 473 11.12 -22.27 16.08
C ALA A 473 10.81 -22.18 17.58
N SER A 474 11.37 -23.10 18.37
CA SER A 474 11.27 -23.14 19.85
C SER A 474 9.85 -22.94 20.40
N ILE A 475 8.88 -23.64 19.81
CA ILE A 475 7.45 -23.53 20.17
C ILE A 475 7.24 -23.77 21.67
N ARG A 476 6.46 -22.88 22.31
CA ARG A 476 6.14 -22.87 23.75
C ARG A 476 4.74 -23.39 24.07
N VAL A 477 3.90 -23.57 23.05
CA VAL A 477 2.50 -24.00 23.15
C VAL A 477 2.31 -25.40 22.55
N LYS A 478 1.21 -26.06 22.90
CA LYS A 478 0.86 -27.40 22.41
C LYS A 478 -0.49 -27.39 21.72
N THR A 479 -0.70 -28.32 20.79
CA THR A 479 -2.00 -28.54 20.16
C THR A 479 -3.05 -28.80 21.24
N GLY A 480 -4.13 -28.01 21.23
CA GLY A 480 -5.19 -28.08 22.22
C GLY A 480 -5.21 -26.90 23.19
N ASP A 481 -4.08 -26.21 23.36
CA ASP A 481 -3.98 -25.07 24.28
C ASP A 481 -4.92 -23.94 23.87
N LYS A 482 -5.48 -23.25 24.86
CA LYS A 482 -6.17 -21.97 24.65
C LYS A 482 -5.20 -20.84 24.98
N VAL A 483 -5.06 -19.91 24.05
CA VAL A 483 -4.19 -18.73 24.20
C VAL A 483 -5.03 -17.47 24.12
N GLU A 484 -4.57 -16.44 24.84
CA GLU A 484 -5.04 -15.07 24.71
C GLU A 484 -4.06 -14.30 23.81
N ALA A 485 -4.54 -13.25 23.15
CA ALA A 485 -3.71 -12.35 22.37
C ALA A 485 -2.61 -11.72 23.24
N GLY A 486 -1.36 -11.90 22.81
CA GLY A 486 -0.15 -11.55 23.56
C GLY A 486 0.53 -12.70 24.30
N THR A 487 -0.01 -13.93 24.26
CA THR A 487 0.68 -15.12 24.79
C THR A 487 1.90 -15.48 23.92
N GLU A 488 3.07 -15.70 24.52
CA GLU A 488 4.28 -16.13 23.81
C GLU A 488 4.08 -17.53 23.19
N LEU A 489 4.32 -17.65 21.88
CA LEU A 489 4.13 -18.88 21.11
C LEU A 489 5.45 -19.59 20.79
N GLY A 490 6.54 -18.84 20.62
CA GLY A 490 7.83 -19.34 20.15
C GLY A 490 8.70 -18.21 19.64
N ILE A 491 9.59 -18.51 18.69
CA ILE A 491 10.48 -17.52 18.06
C ILE A 491 10.46 -17.64 16.53
N VAL A 492 10.78 -16.55 15.86
CA VAL A 492 10.97 -16.49 14.40
C VAL A 492 12.20 -17.32 14.01
N SER A 493 12.04 -18.22 13.05
CA SER A 493 13.12 -19.10 12.57
C SER A 493 14.13 -18.39 11.66
N GLY A 494 13.70 -17.38 10.89
CA GLY A 494 14.52 -16.67 9.91
C GLY A 494 14.44 -15.14 10.01
N SER A 495 14.81 -14.43 8.95
CA SER A 495 14.76 -12.96 8.85
C SER A 495 13.38 -12.41 8.46
N SER A 496 12.34 -13.24 8.54
CA SER A 496 10.97 -12.84 8.27
C SER A 496 9.98 -13.84 8.87
N GLN A 497 8.73 -13.42 9.01
CA GLN A 497 7.65 -14.26 9.50
C GLN A 497 6.50 -14.30 8.49
N LYS A 498 6.29 -15.44 7.85
CA LYS A 498 5.15 -15.67 6.95
C LYS A 498 3.89 -15.98 7.76
N ILE A 499 2.77 -15.38 7.36
CA ILE A 499 1.46 -15.46 8.03
C ILE A 499 0.32 -15.58 7.01
N ALA A 500 -0.84 -16.06 7.45
CA ALA A 500 -2.10 -15.91 6.72
C ALA A 500 -3.28 -15.76 7.67
N TYR A 501 -4.35 -15.11 7.20
CA TYR A 501 -5.56 -14.87 7.98
C TYR A 501 -6.81 -15.21 7.16
N VAL A 502 -7.77 -15.90 7.80
CA VAL A 502 -8.97 -16.39 7.15
C VAL A 502 -10.19 -16.07 8.00
N LYS A 503 -11.23 -15.54 7.37
CA LYS A 503 -12.52 -15.22 8.00
C LYS A 503 -13.61 -16.11 7.44
N LYS A 504 -14.55 -16.49 8.31
CA LYS A 504 -15.69 -17.31 7.95
C LYS A 504 -16.75 -16.45 7.26
N TYR A 505 -17.05 -16.76 6.01
CA TYR A 505 -18.19 -16.16 5.31
C TYR A 505 -19.51 -16.80 5.75
N GLY A 506 -19.54 -18.13 5.82
CA GLY A 506 -20.73 -18.92 6.13
C GLY A 506 -21.29 -19.65 4.90
N GLU A 507 -22.60 -19.84 4.85
CA GLU A 507 -23.26 -20.47 3.70
C GLU A 507 -23.39 -19.46 2.54
N VAL A 508 -23.05 -19.89 1.33
CA VAL A 508 -23.17 -19.09 0.11
C VAL A 508 -24.54 -19.29 -0.53
N ASP A 509 -25.29 -18.20 -0.69
CA ASP A 509 -26.59 -18.17 -1.39
C ASP A 509 -26.37 -18.09 -2.91
N PRO A 510 -27.23 -18.66 -3.76
CA PRO A 510 -27.14 -18.49 -5.22
C PRO A 510 -27.07 -17.04 -5.73
N LYS A 511 -27.49 -16.05 -4.94
CA LYS A 511 -27.40 -14.62 -5.27
C LYS A 511 -26.06 -13.97 -4.91
N ASP A 512 -25.22 -14.66 -4.15
CA ASP A 512 -23.89 -14.17 -3.78
C ASP A 512 -22.97 -14.14 -5.01
N SER A 513 -21.98 -13.25 -4.98
CA SER A 513 -21.04 -13.00 -6.07
C SER A 513 -20.37 -14.27 -6.58
N GLN A 514 -20.03 -14.29 -7.88
CA GLN A 514 -19.42 -15.44 -8.55
C GLN A 514 -18.14 -15.94 -7.86
N TRP A 515 -17.31 -15.03 -7.32
CA TRP A 515 -16.07 -15.41 -6.63
C TRP A 515 -16.32 -16.22 -5.33
N LEU A 516 -17.47 -16.04 -4.67
CA LEU A 516 -17.87 -16.87 -3.52
C LEU A 516 -18.37 -18.24 -3.95
N GLN A 517 -19.10 -18.29 -5.07
CA GLN A 517 -19.48 -19.56 -5.70
C GLN A 517 -18.24 -20.34 -6.12
N ASP A 518 -17.23 -19.67 -6.66
CA ASP A 518 -15.98 -20.29 -7.07
C ASP A 518 -15.23 -20.93 -5.88
N ILE A 519 -15.21 -20.30 -4.70
CA ILE A 519 -14.64 -20.93 -3.49
C ILE A 519 -15.44 -22.18 -3.08
N LYS A 520 -16.76 -22.13 -3.24
CA LYS A 520 -17.64 -23.23 -2.87
C LYS A 520 -17.48 -24.43 -3.82
N ASP A 521 -17.33 -24.17 -5.12
CA ASP A 521 -17.47 -25.17 -6.17
C ASP A 521 -16.12 -25.58 -6.79
N LYS A 522 -15.04 -24.79 -6.61
CA LYS A 522 -13.72 -25.02 -7.21
C LYS A 522 -12.61 -24.98 -6.15
N ASP A 523 -11.48 -25.60 -6.47
CA ASP A 523 -10.26 -25.44 -5.67
C ASP A 523 -9.53 -24.14 -6.09
N VAL A 524 -9.63 -23.12 -5.25
CA VAL A 524 -9.02 -21.80 -5.47
C VAL A 524 -8.04 -21.45 -4.36
N SER A 525 -7.08 -20.57 -4.61
CA SER A 525 -6.04 -20.21 -3.62
C SER A 525 -6.55 -19.28 -2.51
N TYR A 526 -7.62 -18.53 -2.75
CA TYR A 526 -8.12 -17.47 -1.86
C TYR A 526 -9.29 -17.89 -0.95
N GLY A 527 -9.62 -19.18 -0.89
CA GLY A 527 -10.64 -19.70 0.02
C GLY A 527 -10.68 -21.22 0.07
N TYR A 528 -11.52 -21.75 0.98
CA TYR A 528 -11.82 -23.18 1.05
C TYR A 528 -13.19 -23.40 1.71
N THR A 529 -13.66 -24.65 1.67
CA THR A 529 -14.91 -25.05 2.31
C THR A 529 -14.67 -25.95 3.51
N GLU A 530 -15.57 -25.86 4.50
CA GLU A 530 -15.58 -26.74 5.66
C GLU A 530 -17.00 -27.24 5.93
N LYS A 531 -17.15 -28.57 6.04
CA LYS A 531 -18.41 -29.20 6.41
C LYS A 531 -18.67 -29.05 7.92
N THR A 532 -19.86 -28.59 8.27
CA THR A 532 -20.33 -28.55 9.65
C THR A 532 -20.92 -29.88 10.08
N THR A 533 -21.08 -30.05 11.40
CA THR A 533 -21.78 -31.20 12.01
C THR A 533 -23.25 -31.35 11.61
N LYS A 534 -23.82 -30.36 10.90
CA LYS A 534 -25.21 -30.38 10.39
C LYS A 534 -25.28 -30.57 8.86
N ASN A 535 -24.22 -31.08 8.21
CA ASN A 535 -24.12 -31.22 6.75
C ASN A 535 -24.25 -29.90 5.95
N LYS A 536 -24.11 -28.75 6.60
CA LYS A 536 -23.98 -27.45 5.92
C LYS A 536 -22.51 -27.20 5.59
N THR A 537 -22.24 -26.69 4.40
CA THR A 537 -20.89 -26.32 3.94
C THR A 537 -20.69 -24.83 4.15
N ASN A 538 -19.71 -24.46 4.99
CA ASN A 538 -19.31 -23.05 5.14
C ASN A 538 -18.14 -22.74 4.22
N VAL A 539 -18.16 -21.55 3.64
CA VAL A 539 -17.04 -20.94 2.94
C VAL A 539 -16.18 -20.14 3.92
N TRP A 540 -14.87 -20.33 3.81
CA TRP A 540 -13.83 -19.60 4.52
C TRP A 540 -12.98 -18.86 3.48
N VAL A 541 -12.75 -17.56 3.73
CA VAL A 541 -12.11 -16.65 2.77
C VAL A 541 -10.78 -16.18 3.35
N PHE A 542 -9.69 -16.33 2.61
CA PHE A 542 -8.43 -15.70 2.96
C PHE A 542 -8.53 -14.20 2.74
N VAL A 543 -8.12 -13.43 3.75
CA VAL A 543 -8.24 -11.96 3.75
C VAL A 543 -6.88 -11.32 4.00
N ASN A 544 -6.67 -10.10 3.50
CA ASN A 544 -5.48 -9.31 3.76
C ASN A 544 -5.33 -9.06 5.28
N PRO A 545 -4.34 -9.65 5.97
CA PRO A 545 -4.18 -9.46 7.41
C PRO A 545 -3.87 -8.00 7.78
N GLY A 546 -3.38 -7.19 6.82
CA GLY A 546 -3.09 -5.77 7.02
C GLY A 546 -4.30 -4.93 7.45
N PHE A 547 -5.53 -5.36 7.13
CA PHE A 547 -6.75 -4.67 7.55
C PHE A 547 -7.06 -4.84 9.04
N TYR A 548 -6.55 -5.91 9.65
CA TYR A 548 -6.91 -6.33 10.99
C TYR A 548 -5.83 -5.98 12.02
N PHE A 549 -4.65 -5.58 11.57
CA PHE A 549 -3.60 -5.01 12.40
C PHE A 549 -3.78 -3.49 12.59
N PRO A 550 -3.42 -2.93 13.76
CA PRO A 550 -3.52 -1.50 14.00
C PRO A 550 -2.62 -0.65 13.09
N PHE A 551 -1.33 -0.98 13.02
CA PHE A 551 -0.31 -0.18 12.33
C PHE A 551 0.50 -1.05 11.37
N VAL A 552 0.32 -0.80 10.07
CA VAL A 552 0.95 -1.57 8.99
C VAL A 552 1.53 -0.63 7.95
N LYS A 553 2.73 -0.96 7.48
CA LYS A 553 3.37 -0.35 6.31
C LYS A 553 3.85 -1.45 5.36
N TYR A 554 3.84 -1.17 4.08
CA TYR A 554 4.31 -2.10 3.04
C TYR A 554 5.68 -1.65 2.55
N SER A 555 6.64 -2.57 2.42
CA SER A 555 7.96 -2.25 1.85
C SER A 555 8.01 -2.40 0.33
N GLN A 556 7.07 -3.16 -0.24
CA GLN A 556 6.92 -3.26 -1.69
C GLN A 556 6.35 -1.96 -2.22
N THR A 557 7.06 -1.34 -3.16
CA THR A 557 6.69 -0.09 -3.82
C THR A 557 6.92 -0.22 -5.31
N THR A 558 6.23 0.58 -6.13
CA THR A 558 6.45 0.58 -7.58
C THR A 558 7.91 0.90 -7.89
N VAL A 559 8.58 0.01 -8.61
CA VAL A 559 9.96 0.18 -9.07
C VAL A 559 9.94 0.43 -10.56
N VAL A 560 10.44 1.60 -10.99
CA VAL A 560 10.65 1.91 -12.41
C VAL A 560 12.08 1.55 -12.77
N THR A 561 12.24 0.72 -13.78
CA THR A 561 13.50 0.17 -14.25
C THR A 561 13.65 0.51 -15.72
N LYS A 562 14.00 1.75 -16.08
CA LYS A 562 14.51 2.01 -17.43
C LYS A 562 16.00 2.29 -17.37
N THR A 563 16.61 2.13 -18.54
CA THR A 563 18.02 2.14 -18.92
C THR A 563 18.92 3.17 -18.20
N SER A 564 20.25 3.05 -18.39
CA SER A 564 21.30 3.91 -17.79
C SER A 564 21.13 5.45 -17.94
N SER A 565 20.16 5.90 -18.75
CA SER A 565 19.72 7.29 -18.82
C SER A 565 18.83 7.75 -17.65
N GLU A 566 18.31 6.83 -16.84
CA GLU A 566 17.44 7.13 -15.69
C GLU A 566 18.18 7.22 -14.36
N MET A 567 17.54 7.85 -13.39
CA MET A 567 18.12 8.17 -12.07
C MET A 567 18.63 6.93 -11.32
N SER A 568 17.95 5.78 -11.43
CA SER A 568 18.37 4.50 -10.86
C SER A 568 19.69 3.99 -11.47
N GLY A 569 19.83 4.05 -12.80
CA GLY A 569 21.06 3.70 -13.51
C GLY A 569 22.23 4.61 -13.12
N ARG A 570 21.99 5.92 -13.07
CA ARG A 570 23.00 6.90 -12.64
C ARG A 570 23.40 6.73 -11.17
N ALA A 571 22.46 6.37 -10.30
CA ALA A 571 22.72 6.07 -8.90
C ALA A 571 23.64 4.85 -8.72
N LYS A 572 23.42 3.79 -9.50
CA LYS A 572 24.29 2.61 -9.45
C LYS A 572 25.68 2.89 -10.02
N GLN A 573 25.79 3.60 -11.14
CA GLN A 573 27.09 4.01 -11.68
C GLN A 573 27.87 4.86 -10.68
N PHE A 574 27.18 5.79 -10.01
CA PHE A 574 27.76 6.56 -8.91
C PHE A 574 28.23 5.64 -7.76
N TYR A 575 27.41 4.69 -7.34
CA TYR A 575 27.77 3.71 -6.32
C TYR A 575 29.02 2.90 -6.69
N ASP A 576 29.10 2.40 -7.93
CA ASP A 576 30.25 1.62 -8.40
C ASP A 576 31.53 2.44 -8.43
N LEU A 577 31.44 3.69 -8.90
CA LEU A 577 32.59 4.60 -8.90
C LEU A 577 33.02 4.94 -7.47
N VAL A 578 32.09 5.19 -6.55
CA VAL A 578 32.45 5.44 -5.14
C VAL A 578 33.08 4.19 -4.52
N LYS A 579 32.56 2.98 -4.77
CA LYS A 579 33.18 1.73 -4.30
C LYS A 579 34.54 1.47 -4.94
N LYS A 580 34.74 1.86 -6.21
CA LYS A 580 36.02 1.75 -6.93
C LYS A 580 37.10 2.65 -6.32
N TYR A 581 36.79 3.92 -6.07
CA TYR A 581 37.77 4.89 -5.56
C TYR A 581 37.82 4.99 -4.03
N TYR A 582 36.79 4.50 -3.35
CA TYR A 582 36.70 4.53 -1.89
C TYR A 582 36.02 3.26 -1.33
N PRO A 583 36.73 2.11 -1.35
CA PRO A 583 36.13 0.78 -1.06
C PRO A 583 35.49 0.63 0.32
N ASN A 584 35.95 1.42 1.30
CA ASN A 584 35.43 1.42 2.68
C ASN A 584 34.08 2.17 2.83
N ALA A 585 33.53 2.71 1.75
CA ALA A 585 32.23 3.34 1.77
C ALA A 585 31.11 2.33 2.11
N THR A 586 30.19 2.70 2.99
CA THR A 586 29.00 1.94 3.35
C THR A 586 27.87 2.24 2.38
N ASP A 587 26.96 1.27 2.17
CA ASP A 587 25.85 1.43 1.24
C ASP A 587 24.90 2.53 1.72
N ASN A 588 24.68 2.64 3.04
CA ASN A 588 23.92 3.73 3.66
C ASN A 588 24.56 5.10 3.44
N GLY A 589 25.89 5.19 3.53
CA GLY A 589 26.64 6.42 3.28
C GLY A 589 26.52 6.86 1.81
N ILE A 590 26.68 5.94 0.86
CA ILE A 590 26.52 6.23 -0.57
C ILE A 590 25.07 6.62 -0.88
N ALA A 591 24.09 5.92 -0.29
CA ALA A 591 22.66 6.18 -0.47
C ALA A 591 22.27 7.58 0.01
N ALA A 592 22.81 8.01 1.15
CA ALA A 592 22.60 9.35 1.69
C ALA A 592 23.10 10.46 0.75
N VAL A 593 24.24 10.25 0.09
CA VAL A 593 24.79 11.17 -0.91
C VAL A 593 23.90 11.19 -2.15
N VAL A 594 23.55 10.01 -2.66
CA VAL A 594 22.66 9.86 -3.83
C VAL A 594 21.29 10.50 -3.61
N GLY A 595 20.71 10.37 -2.42
CA GLY A 595 19.42 10.98 -2.09
C GLY A 595 19.43 12.51 -2.14
N ASN A 596 20.58 13.14 -1.88
CA ASN A 596 20.76 14.58 -2.04
C ASN A 596 20.88 14.95 -3.52
N PHE A 597 21.76 14.27 -4.26
CA PHE A 597 21.97 14.54 -5.69
C PHE A 597 20.73 14.24 -6.57
N ALA A 598 19.85 13.34 -6.12
CA ALA A 598 18.55 13.12 -6.75
C ALA A 598 17.68 14.38 -6.80
N VAL A 599 17.74 15.21 -5.75
CA VAL A 599 17.01 16.49 -5.71
C VAL A 599 17.81 17.61 -6.38
N GLU A 600 19.13 17.66 -6.21
CA GLU A 600 19.96 18.73 -6.79
C GLU A 600 20.04 18.68 -8.32
N SER A 601 20.23 17.48 -8.88
CA SER A 601 20.59 17.32 -10.30
C SER A 601 19.89 16.13 -10.97
N SER A 602 18.99 15.45 -10.25
CA SER A 602 18.48 14.14 -10.65
C SER A 602 19.61 13.12 -10.91
N ILE A 603 20.73 13.25 -10.18
CA ILE A 603 21.95 12.45 -10.33
C ILE A 603 22.55 12.60 -11.74
N THR A 604 22.52 13.80 -12.31
CA THR A 604 23.01 14.03 -13.67
C THR A 604 24.30 14.82 -13.62
N ALA A 605 25.41 14.21 -14.04
CA ALA A 605 26.73 14.86 -14.03
C ALA A 605 26.85 15.99 -15.08
N LYS A 606 26.22 15.82 -16.25
CA LYS A 606 26.15 16.87 -17.28
C LYS A 606 24.94 17.78 -17.06
N ARG A 607 25.03 18.63 -16.03
CA ARG A 607 24.04 19.66 -15.67
C ARG A 607 24.73 20.95 -15.27
N ALA A 608 24.06 22.06 -15.52
CA ALA A 608 24.47 23.36 -15.02
C ALA A 608 23.23 24.17 -14.57
N GLU A 609 23.39 25.01 -13.57
CA GLU A 609 22.32 25.88 -13.10
C GLU A 609 21.82 26.79 -14.23
N GLY A 610 20.51 26.80 -14.45
CA GLY A 610 19.87 27.53 -15.56
C GLY A 610 19.92 26.82 -16.93
N ASP A 611 20.47 25.61 -17.03
CA ASP A 611 20.62 24.88 -18.31
C ASP A 611 19.31 24.59 -19.05
N TYR A 612 18.20 24.51 -18.32
CA TYR A 612 16.85 24.28 -18.85
C TYR A 612 16.17 25.53 -19.43
N LEU A 613 16.78 26.71 -19.27
CA LEU A 613 16.25 27.97 -19.81
C LEU A 613 16.45 28.03 -21.32
N SER A 614 15.94 29.08 -21.96
CA SER A 614 16.27 29.33 -23.37
C SER A 614 17.70 29.88 -23.50
N PRO A 615 18.45 29.51 -24.55
CA PRO A 615 19.71 30.18 -24.88
C PRO A 615 19.52 31.71 -24.98
N PRO A 616 20.52 32.53 -24.59
CA PRO A 616 21.91 32.14 -24.32
C PRO A 616 22.19 31.62 -22.90
N VAL A 617 21.25 31.76 -21.96
CA VAL A 617 21.45 31.30 -20.57
C VAL A 617 21.37 29.77 -20.49
N GLY A 618 20.37 29.20 -21.17
CA GLY A 618 20.19 27.75 -21.28
C GLY A 618 21.22 27.07 -22.17
N ALA A 619 21.23 25.74 -22.14
CA ALA A 619 22.20 24.95 -22.88
C ALA A 619 21.97 25.01 -24.40
N SER A 620 23.06 25.15 -25.16
CA SER A 620 23.11 25.05 -26.62
C SER A 620 24.27 24.15 -27.06
N ASP A 621 24.33 23.80 -28.34
CA ASP A 621 25.45 23.03 -28.87
C ASP A 621 26.78 23.78 -28.63
N GLY A 622 27.77 23.09 -28.07
CA GLY A 622 29.10 23.64 -27.75
C GLY A 622 29.22 24.39 -26.41
N CYS A 623 28.12 24.74 -25.73
CA CYS A 623 28.18 25.58 -24.51
C CYS A 623 28.88 24.91 -23.31
N TRP A 624 28.91 23.58 -23.25
CA TRP A 624 29.46 22.81 -22.12
C TRP A 624 30.98 22.94 -21.97
N ASP A 625 31.65 23.47 -23.00
CA ASP A 625 33.09 23.75 -23.04
C ASP A 625 33.37 25.26 -23.18
N ASP A 626 32.34 26.11 -23.21
CA ASP A 626 32.48 27.57 -23.32
C ASP A 626 32.62 28.19 -21.93
N GLU A 627 33.81 28.72 -21.64
CA GLU A 627 34.13 29.38 -20.38
C GLU A 627 33.21 30.57 -20.07
N THR A 628 32.75 31.30 -21.08
CA THR A 628 31.83 32.43 -20.90
C THR A 628 30.46 31.94 -20.43
N TRP A 629 29.99 30.82 -20.98
CA TRP A 629 28.71 30.23 -20.59
C TRP A 629 28.76 29.62 -19.20
N LEU A 630 29.85 28.91 -18.89
CA LEU A 630 30.09 28.31 -17.58
C LEU A 630 30.24 29.38 -16.49
N ASN A 631 30.93 30.48 -16.77
CA ASN A 631 31.19 31.54 -15.78
C ASN A 631 30.01 32.51 -15.58
N MET A 632 28.83 32.28 -16.17
CA MET A 632 27.68 33.13 -15.90
C MET A 632 27.29 33.08 -14.42
N GLY A 633 27.03 34.25 -13.84
CA GLY A 633 26.61 34.41 -12.45
C GLY A 633 25.09 34.43 -12.26
N GLY A 634 24.64 34.41 -11.00
CA GLY A 634 23.21 34.40 -10.67
C GLY A 634 22.46 35.61 -11.21
N THR A 635 23.11 36.77 -11.26
CA THR A 635 22.53 38.02 -11.80
C THR A 635 22.14 37.86 -13.27
N GLU A 636 22.95 37.15 -14.05
CA GLU A 636 22.71 36.90 -15.48
C GLU A 636 21.66 35.82 -15.70
N ILE A 637 21.66 34.78 -14.85
CA ILE A 637 20.75 33.64 -14.95
C ILE A 637 19.32 34.04 -14.52
N TYR A 638 19.21 34.83 -13.45
CA TYR A 638 17.93 35.12 -12.79
C TYR A 638 17.47 36.57 -12.99
N GLY A 639 17.99 37.28 -13.99
CA GLY A 639 17.54 38.63 -14.34
C GLY A 639 17.68 39.65 -13.21
N GLY A 640 18.83 39.64 -12.51
CA GLY A 640 19.14 40.54 -11.40
C GLY A 640 19.08 39.90 -10.00
N GLY A 641 18.65 38.64 -9.90
CA GLY A 641 18.61 37.88 -8.64
C GLY A 641 19.91 37.18 -8.26
N TYR A 642 20.02 36.72 -7.02
CA TYR A 642 21.12 35.89 -6.50
C TYR A 642 22.56 36.39 -6.81
N PRO A 643 22.90 37.64 -6.45
CA PRO A 643 24.22 38.21 -6.72
C PRO A 643 25.37 37.50 -5.99
N ASN A 644 25.06 36.66 -5.00
CA ASN A 644 26.06 35.84 -4.31
C ASN A 644 26.64 34.75 -5.23
N ILE A 645 25.95 34.36 -6.31
CA ILE A 645 26.43 33.36 -7.27
C ILE A 645 27.31 34.07 -8.30
N LEU A 646 28.62 33.86 -8.18
CA LEU A 646 29.61 34.42 -9.10
C LEU A 646 29.71 33.57 -10.37
N HIS A 647 29.80 32.24 -10.23
CA HIS A 647 29.71 31.30 -11.35
C HIS A 647 28.69 30.20 -11.01
N ARG A 648 27.84 29.85 -11.98
CA ARG A 648 26.70 28.93 -11.84
C ARG A 648 27.06 27.57 -11.26
N GLY A 649 26.11 26.91 -10.61
CA GLY A 649 26.26 25.55 -10.13
C GLY A 649 26.52 24.53 -11.26
N LEU A 650 27.48 23.62 -11.06
CA LEU A 650 27.78 22.54 -12.01
C LEU A 650 27.53 21.15 -11.42
N GLY A 651 27.06 20.22 -12.27
CA GLY A 651 27.09 18.78 -12.04
C GLY A 651 26.24 18.27 -10.87
N LEU A 652 26.65 17.11 -10.32
CA LEU A 652 25.88 16.35 -9.35
C LEU A 652 25.44 17.16 -8.12
N GLY A 653 26.39 17.90 -7.54
CA GLY A 653 26.19 18.70 -6.33
C GLY A 653 26.07 20.20 -6.57
N GLN A 654 25.82 20.62 -7.83
CA GLN A 654 25.70 22.03 -8.21
C GLN A 654 26.84 22.90 -7.64
N TRP A 655 28.10 22.50 -7.88
CA TRP A 655 29.27 23.22 -7.39
C TRP A 655 29.31 24.64 -7.94
N THR A 656 29.24 25.62 -7.05
CA THR A 656 29.01 27.03 -7.36
C THR A 656 30.17 27.87 -6.82
N ASP A 657 30.56 28.92 -7.54
CA ASP A 657 31.46 29.94 -6.99
C ASP A 657 30.62 31.07 -6.38
N THR A 658 30.96 31.47 -5.16
CA THR A 658 30.15 32.38 -4.37
C THR A 658 30.95 33.55 -3.81
N SER A 659 30.29 34.69 -3.64
CA SER A 659 30.95 35.94 -3.19
C SER A 659 31.48 35.89 -1.75
N ASP A 660 31.05 34.90 -0.97
CA ASP A 660 31.57 34.58 0.37
C ASP A 660 32.82 33.68 0.36
N GLY A 661 33.40 33.44 -0.82
CA GLY A 661 34.70 32.78 -1.00
C GLY A 661 34.62 31.30 -1.39
N GLY A 662 33.44 30.78 -1.71
CA GLY A 662 33.31 29.46 -2.33
C GLY A 662 33.86 29.48 -3.76
N THR A 663 34.73 28.53 -4.10
CA THR A 663 35.35 28.44 -5.44
C THR A 663 35.19 27.05 -6.08
N ARG A 664 34.12 26.33 -5.75
CA ARG A 664 33.99 24.91 -6.10
C ARG A 664 33.66 24.67 -7.58
N HIS A 665 33.02 25.62 -8.27
CA HIS A 665 32.88 25.58 -9.72
C HIS A 665 34.27 25.60 -10.36
N THR A 666 35.07 26.63 -10.04
CA THR A 666 36.42 26.81 -10.58
C THR A 666 37.31 25.61 -10.25
N MET A 667 37.21 25.08 -9.03
CA MET A 667 37.98 23.90 -8.61
C MET A 667 37.62 22.65 -9.40
N LEU A 668 36.33 22.42 -9.73
CA LEU A 668 35.93 21.28 -10.56
C LEU A 668 36.50 21.38 -11.98
N ILE A 669 36.41 22.56 -12.62
CA ILE A 669 36.97 22.79 -13.95
C ILE A 669 38.49 22.59 -13.95
N ASN A 670 39.19 23.19 -12.98
CA ASN A 670 40.64 23.04 -12.86
C ASN A 670 41.07 21.60 -12.60
N TYR A 671 40.35 20.88 -11.75
CA TYR A 671 40.62 19.47 -11.49
C TYR A 671 40.40 18.62 -12.75
N ALA A 672 39.30 18.82 -13.47
CA ALA A 672 39.01 18.12 -14.72
C ALA A 672 40.09 18.35 -15.77
N ASN A 673 40.53 19.61 -15.95
CA ASN A 673 41.62 19.98 -16.83
C ASN A 673 42.94 19.31 -16.43
N ALA A 674 43.26 19.29 -15.13
CA ALA A 674 44.48 18.68 -14.61
C ALA A 674 44.55 17.16 -14.86
N ILE A 675 43.40 16.47 -14.87
CA ILE A 675 43.33 15.03 -15.19
C ILE A 675 43.04 14.75 -16.67
N GLY A 676 42.96 15.78 -17.52
CA GLY A 676 42.69 15.64 -18.95
C GLY A 676 41.31 15.06 -19.28
N LYS A 677 40.29 15.34 -18.47
CA LYS A 677 38.92 14.84 -18.62
C LYS A 677 37.91 15.99 -18.70
N LYS A 678 36.69 15.70 -19.17
CA LYS A 678 35.61 16.68 -19.14
C LYS A 678 35.02 16.79 -17.73
N TRP A 679 34.68 18.01 -17.32
CA TRP A 679 34.11 18.28 -15.99
C TRP A 679 32.74 17.61 -15.80
N TYR A 680 32.00 17.39 -16.89
CA TYR A 680 30.68 16.78 -16.90
C TYR A 680 30.70 15.23 -17.00
N GLU A 681 31.87 14.60 -16.94
CA GLU A 681 31.98 13.14 -16.80
C GLU A 681 31.70 12.72 -15.35
N LEU A 682 30.91 11.64 -15.17
CA LEU A 682 30.52 11.16 -13.83
C LEU A 682 31.74 10.73 -12.99
N GLU A 683 32.68 10.00 -13.60
CA GLU A 683 33.93 9.58 -12.93
C GLU A 683 34.77 10.78 -12.49
N THR A 684 34.87 11.84 -13.31
CA THR A 684 35.57 13.08 -12.96
C THR A 684 34.97 13.73 -11.71
N GLN A 685 33.64 13.83 -11.63
CA GLN A 685 32.97 14.45 -10.49
C GLN A 685 33.09 13.60 -9.21
N VAL A 686 33.00 12.27 -9.30
CA VAL A 686 33.23 11.38 -8.16
C VAL A 686 34.64 11.54 -7.61
N ARG A 687 35.65 11.58 -8.49
CA ARG A 687 37.04 11.78 -8.09
C ARG A 687 37.29 13.18 -7.54
N PHE A 688 36.71 14.22 -8.14
CA PHE A 688 36.78 15.60 -7.63
C PHE A 688 36.31 15.66 -6.18
N MET A 689 35.14 15.10 -5.86
CA MET A 689 34.61 15.07 -4.50
C MET A 689 35.51 14.35 -3.49
N LEU A 690 36.25 13.33 -3.92
CA LEU A 690 37.11 12.52 -3.06
C LEU A 690 38.53 13.10 -2.92
N GLU A 691 39.03 13.78 -3.95
CA GLU A 691 40.45 14.12 -4.12
C GLU A 691 40.70 15.60 -4.44
N GLY A 692 39.82 16.23 -5.22
CA GLY A 692 40.03 17.56 -5.81
C GLY A 692 39.31 18.73 -5.13
N ASP A 693 38.26 18.46 -4.36
CA ASP A 693 37.48 19.47 -3.63
C ASP A 693 38.26 20.03 -2.43
N SER A 694 37.75 21.04 -1.73
CA SER A 694 38.44 21.56 -0.54
C SER A 694 38.53 20.49 0.56
N PRO A 695 39.60 20.48 1.38
CA PRO A 695 39.74 19.51 2.47
C PRO A 695 38.52 19.45 3.41
N TYR A 696 37.84 20.58 3.60
CA TYR A 696 36.61 20.65 4.40
C TYR A 696 35.49 19.76 3.83
N TYR A 697 35.13 19.91 2.55
CA TYR A 697 34.07 19.12 1.91
C TYR A 697 34.47 17.66 1.71
N GLN A 698 35.74 17.38 1.42
CA GLN A 698 36.25 16.01 1.34
C GLN A 698 36.07 15.27 2.68
N ASN A 699 36.40 15.92 3.80
CA ASN A 699 36.28 15.32 5.13
C ASN A 699 34.81 15.02 5.48
N ILE A 700 33.89 15.92 5.15
CA ILE A 700 32.45 15.70 5.38
C ILE A 700 31.96 14.52 4.56
N LEU A 701 32.26 14.48 3.26
CA LEU A 701 31.87 13.37 2.39
C LEU A 701 32.42 12.04 2.92
N LYS A 702 33.72 11.95 3.20
CA LYS A 702 34.36 10.73 3.70
C LYS A 702 33.76 10.28 5.04
N SER A 703 33.39 11.22 5.92
CA SER A 703 32.71 10.91 7.19
C SER A 703 31.31 10.32 6.98
N VAL A 704 30.58 10.77 5.96
CA VAL A 704 29.26 10.24 5.62
C VAL A 704 29.40 8.87 4.96
N LEU A 705 30.33 8.74 4.00
CA LEU A 705 30.56 7.50 3.26
C LEU A 705 31.01 6.35 4.17
N THR A 706 31.81 6.60 5.20
CA THR A 706 32.33 5.52 6.09
C THR A 706 31.48 5.25 7.33
N SER A 707 30.40 6.01 7.55
CA SER A 707 29.61 5.88 8.77
C SER A 707 28.68 4.67 8.73
N ASN A 708 28.47 4.07 9.91
CA ASN A 708 27.49 3.00 10.15
C ASN A 708 26.14 3.52 10.66
N ALA A 709 25.93 4.84 10.70
CA ALA A 709 24.64 5.42 11.09
C ALA A 709 23.54 5.12 10.05
N ASP A 710 22.28 5.34 10.44
CA ASP A 710 21.14 5.10 9.55
C ASP A 710 21.10 6.12 8.38
N THR A 711 20.50 5.69 7.27
CA THR A 711 20.43 6.45 6.03
C THR A 711 19.72 7.80 6.20
N ASP A 712 18.72 7.91 7.09
CA ASP A 712 17.99 9.17 7.30
C ASP A 712 18.87 10.22 7.99
N SER A 713 19.62 9.81 9.03
CA SER A 713 20.58 10.64 9.75
C SER A 713 21.75 11.09 8.85
N LEU A 714 22.27 10.17 8.03
CA LEU A 714 23.37 10.45 7.10
C LEU A 714 22.92 11.40 5.97
N THR A 715 21.71 11.21 5.45
CA THR A 715 21.13 12.11 4.43
C THR A 715 21.02 13.53 4.97
N LYS A 716 20.57 13.69 6.23
CA LYS A 716 20.51 14.99 6.92
C LYS A 716 21.90 15.58 7.13
N SER A 717 22.88 14.77 7.56
CA SER A 717 24.24 15.25 7.80
C SER A 717 24.90 15.75 6.50
N PHE A 718 24.72 15.01 5.39
CA PHE A 718 25.21 15.44 4.09
C PHE A 718 24.53 16.73 3.62
N LEU A 719 23.19 16.80 3.69
CA LEU A 719 22.42 17.99 3.33
C LEU A 719 22.87 19.25 4.10
N THR A 720 23.01 19.12 5.42
CA THR A 720 23.26 20.29 6.28
C THR A 720 24.71 20.72 6.30
N LYS A 721 25.67 19.81 6.13
CA LYS A 721 27.10 20.10 6.26
C LYS A 721 27.81 20.20 4.91
N TRP A 722 27.41 19.40 3.92
CA TRP A 722 28.06 19.38 2.60
C TRP A 722 27.35 20.30 1.60
N GLU A 723 26.02 20.23 1.50
CA GLU A 723 25.24 21.15 0.64
C GLU A 723 25.03 22.51 1.32
N GLY A 724 25.02 22.55 2.66
CA GLY A 724 24.76 23.77 3.44
C GLY A 724 23.29 24.24 3.39
N ILE A 725 22.37 23.35 2.98
CA ILE A 725 20.96 23.68 2.73
C ILE A 725 20.07 23.29 3.92
N ASN A 726 19.14 24.18 4.27
CA ASN A 726 18.07 23.88 5.24
C ASN A 726 16.72 24.47 4.77
N ASN A 727 16.23 23.99 3.63
CA ASN A 727 15.06 24.54 2.92
C ASN A 727 13.81 23.63 2.97
N GLY A 728 13.76 22.65 3.87
CA GLY A 728 12.60 21.76 4.02
C GLY A 728 12.54 20.56 3.06
N THR A 729 13.53 20.34 2.19
CA THR A 729 13.57 19.20 1.24
C THR A 729 14.06 17.88 1.86
N LEU A 730 14.36 17.87 3.16
CA LEU A 730 14.99 16.71 3.84
C LEU A 730 14.19 15.41 3.68
N SER A 731 12.87 15.45 3.84
CA SER A 731 12.02 14.26 3.75
C SER A 731 12.04 13.63 2.35
N GLN A 732 12.15 14.46 1.31
CA GLN A 732 12.21 14.00 -0.08
C GLN A 732 13.56 13.32 -0.35
N ARG A 733 14.66 13.91 0.10
CA ARG A 733 16.02 13.37 -0.06
C ARG A 733 16.21 12.06 0.69
N GLN A 734 15.64 11.95 1.90
CA GLN A 734 15.63 10.71 2.67
C GLN A 734 14.85 9.58 1.96
N SER A 735 13.78 9.95 1.26
CA SER A 735 13.02 8.99 0.45
C SER A 735 13.85 8.51 -0.76
N TYR A 736 14.54 9.41 -1.46
CA TYR A 736 15.45 9.02 -2.54
C TYR A 736 16.66 8.22 -2.06
N ALA A 737 17.19 8.51 -0.87
CA ALA A 737 18.29 7.73 -0.28
C ALA A 737 17.85 6.29 0.00
N LYS A 738 16.64 6.08 0.56
CA LYS A 738 16.07 4.74 0.74
C LYS A 738 15.86 4.02 -0.59
N GLN A 739 15.43 4.75 -1.62
CA GLN A 739 15.28 4.20 -2.97
C GLN A 739 16.64 3.79 -3.57
N ALA A 740 17.70 4.58 -3.31
CA ALA A 740 19.04 4.31 -3.81
C ALA A 740 19.65 2.99 -3.30
N LEU A 741 19.38 2.61 -2.05
CA LEU A 741 19.78 1.30 -1.52
C LEU A 741 19.21 0.14 -2.36
N SER A 742 17.99 0.29 -2.89
CA SER A 742 17.39 -0.71 -3.78
C SER A 742 18.04 -0.74 -5.16
N TRP A 743 18.67 0.35 -5.60
CA TRP A 743 19.37 0.45 -6.89
C TRP A 743 20.81 -0.08 -6.85
N PHE A 744 21.51 0.00 -5.72
CA PHE A 744 22.94 -0.33 -5.62
C PHE A 744 23.27 -1.81 -5.78
N HIS A 745 22.36 -2.68 -5.38
CA HIS A 745 22.55 -4.13 -5.50
C HIS A 745 21.89 -4.69 -6.76
N GLN A 746 21.41 -3.83 -7.67
CA GLN A 746 20.99 -4.21 -9.01
C GLN A 746 22.23 -4.26 -9.91
N SER A 747 22.52 -5.39 -10.53
CA SER A 747 23.64 -5.51 -11.48
C SER A 747 23.39 -4.66 -12.73
N ILE A 748 24.17 -3.60 -12.95
CA ILE A 748 24.10 -2.80 -14.16
C ILE A 748 25.36 -3.01 -15.00
N ALA A 749 25.29 -4.02 -15.87
CA ALA A 749 26.00 -4.11 -17.14
C ALA A 749 25.38 -5.28 -17.93
N GLY A 750 24.62 -4.96 -18.99
CA GLY A 750 24.18 -5.94 -20.01
C GLY A 750 23.13 -6.99 -19.63
N GLY A 751 22.51 -6.95 -18.44
CA GLY A 751 21.68 -8.06 -17.96
C GLY A 751 20.21 -7.70 -17.71
N GLY A 752 19.29 -8.36 -18.40
CA GLY A 752 17.91 -8.52 -17.94
C GLY A 752 17.80 -9.42 -16.71
N THR A 753 16.59 -9.80 -16.31
CA THR A 753 16.38 -10.84 -15.28
C THR A 753 17.16 -12.10 -15.64
N LEU A 754 17.89 -12.71 -14.70
CA LEU A 754 18.56 -14.00 -14.91
C LEU A 754 17.60 -14.95 -15.63
N ALA A 755 18.00 -15.46 -16.80
CA ALA A 755 17.16 -16.37 -17.54
C ALA A 755 16.97 -17.65 -16.72
N SER A 756 15.77 -18.23 -16.78
CA SER A 756 15.54 -19.51 -16.14
C SER A 756 16.54 -20.53 -16.69
N SER A 757 17.27 -21.17 -15.79
CA SER A 757 18.27 -22.17 -16.15
C SER A 757 18.21 -23.39 -15.23
N TRP A 758 18.86 -24.46 -15.63
CA TRP A 758 18.95 -25.72 -14.90
C TRP A 758 20.35 -26.32 -15.01
N ASP A 759 20.72 -27.18 -14.06
CA ASP A 759 22.02 -27.86 -13.96
C ASP A 759 23.26 -26.94 -13.91
N PHE A 760 23.08 -25.72 -13.40
CA PHE A 760 24.18 -24.80 -13.14
C PHE A 760 25.11 -25.33 -12.02
N PRO A 761 26.42 -25.58 -12.29
CA PRO A 761 27.34 -26.00 -11.23
C PRO A 761 27.82 -24.77 -10.45
N GLU A 762 27.48 -24.72 -9.16
CA GLU A 762 27.67 -23.54 -8.31
C GLU A 762 29.13 -23.08 -8.18
N GLU A 763 30.07 -24.00 -8.31
CA GLU A 763 31.51 -23.72 -8.27
C GLU A 763 32.01 -22.84 -9.43
N TYR A 764 31.17 -22.58 -10.44
CA TYR A 764 31.47 -21.66 -11.54
C TYR A 764 30.84 -20.28 -11.38
N ARG A 765 30.03 -20.03 -10.34
CA ARG A 765 29.33 -18.74 -10.15
C ARG A 765 30.27 -17.55 -10.19
N ASP A 766 31.43 -17.67 -9.55
CA ASP A 766 32.43 -16.60 -9.48
C ASP A 766 33.38 -16.58 -10.69
N LYS A 767 33.34 -17.61 -11.55
CA LYS A 767 34.16 -17.71 -12.77
C LYS A 767 33.47 -17.11 -13.99
N ILE A 768 32.17 -16.85 -13.92
CA ILE A 768 31.38 -16.33 -15.04
C ILE A 768 31.38 -14.81 -15.01
N LYS A 769 31.95 -14.23 -16.07
CA LYS A 769 32.07 -12.77 -16.24
C LYS A 769 30.70 -12.07 -16.33
N SER A 770 29.71 -12.73 -16.92
CA SER A 770 28.33 -12.24 -17.03
C SER A 770 27.38 -13.41 -17.14
N MET A 771 26.38 -13.55 -16.26
CA MET A 771 25.38 -14.61 -16.41
C MET A 771 24.44 -14.31 -17.60
N PRO A 772 24.00 -15.33 -18.36
CA PRO A 772 22.93 -15.20 -19.34
C PRO A 772 21.63 -14.67 -18.71
N THR A 773 21.01 -13.71 -19.35
CA THR A 773 19.74 -13.15 -18.89
C THR A 773 18.59 -13.46 -19.81
N THR A 774 17.40 -12.99 -19.48
CA THR A 774 16.21 -13.13 -20.31
C THR A 774 16.42 -12.53 -21.70
N ALA A 775 17.40 -11.64 -21.88
CA ALA A 775 17.83 -11.18 -23.21
C ALA A 775 18.35 -12.33 -24.09
N SER A 776 19.14 -13.25 -23.55
CA SER A 776 19.55 -14.48 -24.25
C SER A 776 18.37 -15.41 -24.58
N MET A 777 17.27 -15.28 -23.83
CA MET A 777 16.00 -16.00 -24.03
C MET A 777 14.91 -15.15 -24.69
N THR A 778 15.30 -14.08 -25.39
CA THR A 778 14.40 -13.22 -26.17
C THR A 778 15.01 -12.98 -27.54
N THR A 779 14.22 -13.07 -28.61
CA THR A 779 14.71 -12.87 -29.98
C THR A 779 15.34 -11.49 -30.14
N GLN A 780 16.67 -11.46 -30.36
CA GLN A 780 17.42 -10.24 -30.59
C GLN A 780 17.28 -9.76 -32.04
N ALA A 781 17.48 -8.46 -32.27
CA ALA A 781 17.44 -7.88 -33.61
C ALA A 781 18.47 -8.55 -34.52
N GLY A 782 18.08 -8.88 -35.76
CA GLY A 782 18.92 -9.60 -36.71
C GLY A 782 18.92 -11.14 -36.53
N SER A 783 18.24 -11.68 -35.52
CA SER A 783 18.11 -13.14 -35.33
C SER A 783 17.12 -13.73 -36.34
N GLY A 784 17.62 -14.64 -37.19
CA GLY A 784 16.81 -15.38 -38.18
C GLY A 784 16.39 -16.78 -37.72
N TYR A 785 16.64 -17.14 -36.45
CA TYR A 785 16.44 -18.49 -35.94
C TYR A 785 15.11 -18.64 -35.19
N LYS A 786 14.55 -19.85 -35.23
CA LYS A 786 13.31 -20.18 -34.52
C LYS A 786 13.54 -20.14 -33.01
N VAL A 787 12.64 -19.49 -32.28
CA VAL A 787 12.64 -19.39 -30.81
C VAL A 787 12.83 -20.75 -30.16
N GLY A 788 13.68 -20.79 -29.12
CA GLY A 788 13.95 -21.98 -28.31
C GLY A 788 14.92 -22.98 -28.94
N GLN A 789 15.52 -22.68 -30.09
CA GLN A 789 16.60 -23.50 -30.68
C GLN A 789 17.98 -23.13 -30.13
N CYS A 790 18.95 -24.05 -30.20
CA CYS A 790 20.34 -23.78 -29.79
C CYS A 790 20.96 -22.61 -30.54
N THR A 791 20.72 -22.52 -31.85
CA THR A 791 21.18 -21.42 -32.71
C THR A 791 20.52 -20.08 -32.36
N TRP A 792 19.26 -20.09 -31.92
CA TRP A 792 18.56 -18.89 -31.46
C TRP A 792 19.17 -18.38 -30.15
N TYR A 793 19.38 -19.26 -29.18
CA TYR A 793 20.03 -18.89 -27.92
C TYR A 793 21.46 -18.39 -28.14
N ALA A 794 22.29 -19.12 -28.89
CA ALA A 794 23.68 -18.74 -29.14
C ALA A 794 23.77 -17.36 -29.81
N TYR A 795 22.87 -17.05 -30.75
CA TYR A 795 22.81 -15.71 -31.38
C TYR A 795 22.50 -14.63 -30.36
N ASN A 796 21.43 -14.82 -29.59
CA ASN A 796 20.98 -13.83 -28.62
C ASN A 796 22.02 -13.63 -27.51
N ARG A 797 22.71 -14.70 -27.10
CA ARG A 797 23.77 -14.68 -26.11
C ARG A 797 25.00 -13.92 -26.60
N LEU A 798 25.39 -14.09 -27.86
CA LEU A 798 26.50 -13.32 -28.44
C LEU A 798 26.15 -11.84 -28.61
N VAL A 799 24.88 -11.51 -28.90
CA VAL A 799 24.42 -10.11 -28.88
C VAL A 799 24.45 -9.54 -27.46
N GLU A 800 24.00 -10.30 -26.46
CA GLU A 800 24.06 -9.92 -25.04
C GLU A 800 25.49 -9.71 -24.55
N LEU A 801 26.43 -10.55 -24.97
CA LEU A 801 27.85 -10.44 -24.67
C LEU A 801 28.55 -9.32 -25.44
N GLY A 802 27.89 -8.73 -26.44
CA GLY A 802 28.44 -7.68 -27.30
C GLY A 802 29.40 -8.18 -28.38
N GLU A 803 29.45 -9.49 -28.62
CA GLU A 803 30.32 -10.12 -29.63
C GLU A 803 29.70 -10.05 -31.03
N ILE A 804 28.36 -10.01 -31.12
CA ILE A 804 27.63 -9.65 -32.34
C ILE A 804 27.08 -8.24 -32.16
N THR A 805 27.69 -7.27 -32.85
CA THR A 805 27.26 -5.87 -32.87
C THR A 805 26.54 -5.49 -34.17
N ASP A 806 26.72 -6.26 -35.24
CA ASP A 806 26.00 -6.10 -36.51
C ASP A 806 24.62 -6.79 -36.45
N LEU A 807 23.60 -6.00 -36.13
CA LEU A 807 22.20 -6.43 -36.00
C LEU A 807 21.42 -6.34 -37.34
N SER A 808 22.11 -6.16 -38.47
CA SER A 808 21.48 -6.10 -39.81
C SER A 808 20.89 -7.43 -40.30
N GLY A 809 21.17 -8.53 -39.59
CA GLY A 809 20.78 -9.89 -39.97
C GLY A 809 21.90 -10.70 -40.63
N SER A 810 23.08 -10.12 -40.86
CA SER A 810 24.24 -10.82 -41.43
C SER A 810 24.62 -12.11 -40.67
N TYR A 811 24.48 -12.11 -39.35
CA TYR A 811 24.75 -13.27 -38.47
C TYR A 811 23.49 -14.11 -38.15
N GLY A 812 22.32 -13.75 -38.70
CA GLY A 812 21.04 -14.42 -38.43
C GLY A 812 20.84 -15.76 -39.14
N HIS A 813 21.76 -16.15 -40.04
CA HIS A 813 21.62 -17.32 -40.93
C HIS A 813 22.95 -18.09 -41.14
N LEU A 814 23.49 -18.66 -40.07
CA LEU A 814 24.74 -19.43 -40.03
C LEU A 814 24.52 -20.95 -40.16
N GLY A 815 23.35 -21.40 -40.62
CA GLY A 815 23.03 -22.82 -40.77
C GLY A 815 22.57 -23.48 -39.46
N ASN A 816 22.72 -24.81 -39.36
CA ASN A 816 22.38 -25.55 -38.14
C ASN A 816 23.57 -25.60 -37.16
N GLY A 817 23.40 -26.21 -35.98
CA GLY A 817 24.41 -26.17 -34.90
C GLY A 817 25.84 -26.58 -35.32
N GLN A 818 25.98 -27.56 -36.23
CA GLN A 818 27.31 -28.00 -36.72
C GLN A 818 27.96 -27.02 -37.71
N ASP A 819 27.18 -26.11 -38.30
CA ASP A 819 27.64 -25.20 -39.35
C ASP A 819 28.17 -23.87 -38.81
N TRP A 820 27.86 -23.56 -37.54
CA TRP A 820 28.07 -22.25 -36.92
C TRP A 820 29.52 -21.81 -36.95
N VAL A 821 30.45 -22.60 -36.42
CA VAL A 821 31.89 -22.26 -36.41
C VAL A 821 32.43 -22.02 -37.82
N ARG A 822 32.12 -22.90 -38.77
CA ARG A 822 32.54 -22.77 -40.18
C ARG A 822 32.05 -21.46 -40.79
N ASN A 823 30.80 -21.09 -40.55
CA ASN A 823 30.19 -19.89 -41.13
C ASN A 823 30.61 -18.59 -40.41
N LEU A 824 30.91 -18.65 -39.11
CA LEU A 824 31.52 -17.54 -38.37
C LEU A 824 32.93 -17.25 -38.88
N VAL A 825 33.74 -18.29 -39.11
CA VAL A 825 35.09 -18.17 -39.66
C VAL A 825 35.05 -17.57 -41.07
N ALA A 826 34.08 -17.95 -41.90
CA ALA A 826 33.86 -17.32 -43.21
C ALA A 826 33.49 -15.82 -43.11
N LYS A 827 33.06 -15.35 -41.93
CA LYS A 827 32.77 -13.94 -41.60
C LYS A 827 33.89 -13.25 -40.81
N GLY A 828 35.07 -13.87 -40.70
CA GLY A 828 36.27 -13.26 -40.12
C GLY A 828 36.63 -13.72 -38.71
N TRP A 829 35.84 -14.62 -38.09
CA TRP A 829 36.13 -15.15 -36.75
C TRP A 829 37.31 -16.12 -36.79
N HIS A 830 38.01 -16.26 -35.66
CA HIS A 830 39.17 -17.13 -35.52
C HIS A 830 38.78 -18.56 -35.18
N TYR A 831 39.16 -19.51 -36.04
CA TYR A 831 38.95 -20.96 -35.81
C TYR A 831 39.90 -21.50 -34.74
N SER A 832 39.39 -22.39 -33.88
CA SER A 832 40.19 -23.13 -32.90
C SER A 832 39.65 -24.56 -32.68
N THR A 833 40.54 -25.47 -32.26
CA THR A 833 40.19 -26.80 -31.71
C THR A 833 40.30 -26.87 -30.19
N THR A 834 40.65 -25.75 -29.54
CA THR A 834 40.73 -25.59 -28.09
C THR A 834 39.70 -24.58 -27.58
N PRO A 835 39.07 -24.84 -26.42
CA PRO A 835 38.08 -23.93 -25.85
C PRO A 835 38.76 -22.67 -25.29
N SER A 836 38.08 -21.53 -25.42
CA SER A 836 38.42 -20.27 -24.76
C SER A 836 37.13 -19.60 -24.28
N VAL A 837 37.23 -18.79 -23.22
CA VAL A 837 36.06 -18.08 -22.66
C VAL A 837 35.48 -17.12 -23.72
N GLY A 838 34.16 -17.18 -23.91
CA GLY A 838 33.45 -16.42 -24.93
C GLY A 838 33.38 -17.08 -26.31
N ALA A 839 34.04 -18.23 -26.51
CA ALA A 839 33.99 -18.94 -27.78
C ALA A 839 32.61 -19.54 -28.06
N VAL A 840 32.23 -19.53 -29.34
CA VAL A 840 31.17 -20.39 -29.87
C VAL A 840 31.72 -21.79 -30.04
N CYS A 841 30.99 -22.80 -29.58
CA CYS A 841 31.34 -24.21 -29.76
C CYS A 841 30.28 -24.91 -30.63
N SER A 842 30.71 -25.54 -31.73
CA SER A 842 29.86 -26.36 -32.61
C SER A 842 30.18 -27.85 -32.45
N THR A 843 29.13 -28.66 -32.35
CA THR A 843 29.20 -30.14 -32.33
C THR A 843 28.71 -30.73 -33.65
N ALA A 844 29.45 -31.68 -34.21
CA ALA A 844 29.02 -32.45 -35.38
C ALA A 844 27.81 -33.34 -35.11
N GLY A 845 26.89 -33.46 -36.08
CA GLY A 845 25.73 -34.35 -36.00
C GLY A 845 26.12 -35.82 -35.76
N GLY A 846 25.36 -36.51 -34.92
CA GLY A 846 25.60 -37.89 -34.51
C GLY A 846 26.56 -38.05 -33.32
N PHE A 847 27.14 -36.96 -32.83
CA PHE A 847 27.93 -36.90 -31.59
C PHE A 847 27.19 -36.12 -30.51
N ASP A 848 27.63 -36.23 -29.25
CA ASP A 848 27.09 -35.43 -28.13
C ASP A 848 25.56 -35.52 -27.99
N SER A 849 25.02 -36.72 -28.21
CA SER A 849 23.56 -37.01 -28.17
C SER A 849 22.72 -36.25 -29.21
N THR A 850 23.34 -35.71 -30.26
CA THR A 850 22.65 -35.05 -31.37
C THR A 850 22.12 -36.05 -32.40
N TYR A 851 21.11 -35.65 -33.18
CA TYR A 851 20.65 -36.46 -34.31
C TYR A 851 21.73 -36.56 -35.38
N ALA A 852 21.80 -37.69 -36.10
CA ALA A 852 22.83 -37.91 -37.13
C ALA A 852 22.88 -36.84 -38.24
N ILE A 853 21.78 -36.10 -38.45
CA ILE A 853 21.67 -35.08 -39.50
C ILE A 853 21.79 -33.62 -38.98
N TYR A 854 21.77 -33.40 -37.67
CA TYR A 854 21.77 -32.06 -37.07
C TYR A 854 22.77 -31.98 -35.91
N GLY A 855 23.65 -30.98 -35.91
CA GLY A 855 24.55 -30.71 -34.79
C GLY A 855 23.96 -29.81 -33.71
N HIS A 856 24.81 -29.41 -32.76
CA HIS A 856 24.46 -28.48 -31.67
C HIS A 856 25.43 -27.30 -31.62
N VAL A 857 24.99 -26.17 -31.07
CA VAL A 857 25.84 -25.00 -30.82
C VAL A 857 25.62 -24.47 -29.40
N MET A 858 26.71 -24.13 -28.73
CA MET A 858 26.75 -23.70 -27.33
C MET A 858 27.78 -22.58 -27.15
N ILE A 859 27.72 -21.84 -26.03
CA ILE A 859 28.65 -20.75 -25.71
C ILE A 859 29.55 -21.20 -24.56
N VAL A 860 30.87 -21.01 -24.70
CA VAL A 860 31.85 -21.32 -23.66
C VAL A 860 31.88 -20.20 -22.63
N GLU A 861 31.49 -20.50 -21.41
CA GLU A 861 31.32 -19.52 -20.32
C GLU A 861 32.51 -19.52 -19.35
N ALA A 862 33.21 -20.66 -19.22
CA ALA A 862 34.45 -20.79 -18.45
C ALA A 862 35.32 -21.95 -18.97
N VAL A 863 36.64 -21.88 -18.78
CA VAL A 863 37.59 -22.95 -19.09
C VAL A 863 38.42 -23.25 -17.85
N ASN A 864 38.61 -24.52 -17.53
CA ASN A 864 39.41 -24.99 -16.41
C ASN A 864 40.84 -25.32 -16.84
N ASP A 865 41.75 -25.40 -15.85
CA ASP A 865 43.16 -25.73 -16.06
C ASP A 865 43.40 -27.12 -16.67
N ASP A 866 42.47 -28.07 -16.44
CA ASP A 866 42.53 -29.43 -16.97
C ASP A 866 42.02 -29.55 -18.43
N GLY A 867 41.60 -28.43 -19.04
CA GLY A 867 41.07 -28.38 -20.40
C GLY A 867 39.57 -28.69 -20.53
N SER A 868 38.89 -28.98 -19.42
CA SER A 868 37.42 -29.01 -19.38
C SER A 868 36.83 -27.60 -19.39
N PHE A 869 35.58 -27.45 -19.85
CA PHE A 869 34.97 -26.14 -20.03
C PHE A 869 33.47 -26.16 -19.74
N LEU A 870 32.98 -25.08 -19.12
CA LEU A 870 31.56 -24.87 -18.86
C LEU A 870 30.91 -24.23 -20.07
N VAL A 871 29.74 -24.72 -20.46
CA VAL A 871 28.94 -24.14 -21.53
C VAL A 871 27.55 -23.72 -21.05
N SER A 872 26.99 -22.72 -21.74
CA SER A 872 25.56 -22.40 -21.71
C SER A 872 24.93 -22.70 -23.07
N GLU A 873 23.75 -23.32 -23.08
CA GLU A 873 23.06 -23.74 -24.30
C GLU A 873 21.52 -23.81 -24.13
N CYS A 874 20.78 -23.99 -25.22
CA CYS A 874 19.32 -24.16 -25.22
C CYS A 874 18.92 -25.26 -26.21
N ASN A 875 17.73 -25.84 -26.07
CA ASN A 875 17.29 -27.04 -26.79
C ASN A 875 18.16 -28.28 -26.50
N TYR A 876 18.71 -28.38 -25.29
CA TYR A 876 19.34 -29.58 -24.80
C TYR A 876 18.28 -30.52 -24.21
N ALA A 877 18.36 -31.82 -24.53
CA ALA A 877 17.35 -32.84 -24.17
C ALA A 877 15.89 -32.46 -24.53
N GLY A 878 15.69 -31.57 -25.51
CA GLY A 878 14.38 -31.07 -25.93
C GLY A 878 13.81 -29.91 -25.10
N ASN A 879 14.53 -29.39 -24.10
CA ASN A 879 14.11 -28.21 -23.35
C ASN A 879 14.42 -26.92 -24.11
N GLN A 880 13.37 -26.30 -24.64
CA GLN A 880 13.45 -25.07 -25.46
C GLN A 880 13.12 -23.79 -24.67
N SER A 881 12.85 -23.91 -23.37
CA SER A 881 12.31 -22.83 -22.53
C SER A 881 13.27 -22.32 -21.47
N GLN A 882 14.39 -23.03 -21.25
CA GLN A 882 15.36 -22.73 -20.21
C GLN A 882 16.78 -22.95 -20.73
N ILE A 883 17.74 -22.26 -20.11
CA ILE A 883 19.17 -22.42 -20.38
C ILE A 883 19.67 -23.67 -19.66
N HIS A 884 20.38 -24.52 -20.40
CA HIS A 884 21.10 -25.67 -19.84
C HIS A 884 22.57 -25.30 -19.62
N TRP A 885 23.12 -25.82 -18.52
CA TRP A 885 24.53 -25.71 -18.19
C TRP A 885 25.15 -27.08 -18.06
N ARG A 886 26.36 -27.25 -18.57
CA ARG A 886 27.15 -28.47 -18.33
C ARG A 886 28.63 -28.23 -18.51
N VAL A 887 29.41 -29.08 -17.87
CA VAL A 887 30.86 -29.14 -18.05
C VAL A 887 31.18 -30.19 -19.12
N CYS A 888 31.90 -29.77 -20.15
CA CYS A 888 32.31 -30.59 -21.28
C CYS A 888 33.81 -30.89 -21.22
N GLN A 889 34.19 -32.06 -21.73
CA GLN A 889 35.58 -32.42 -22.00
C GLN A 889 35.87 -32.19 -23.48
N ASN A 890 37.01 -31.59 -23.79
CA ASN A 890 37.36 -31.32 -25.19
C ASN A 890 37.51 -32.64 -25.98
N ALA A 891 36.96 -32.68 -27.19
CA ALA A 891 36.88 -33.87 -28.01
C ALA A 891 37.00 -33.50 -29.50
N SER A 892 37.40 -34.45 -30.34
CA SER A 892 37.67 -34.20 -31.76
C SER A 892 36.47 -33.76 -32.60
N TYR A 893 35.25 -33.90 -32.08
CA TYR A 893 34.01 -33.48 -32.72
C TYR A 893 33.52 -32.09 -32.27
N TYR A 894 34.23 -31.42 -31.37
CA TYR A 894 34.03 -30.00 -31.05
C TYR A 894 34.92 -29.12 -31.91
N THR A 895 34.35 -28.00 -32.36
CA THR A 895 35.09 -26.92 -33.02
C THR A 895 34.71 -25.61 -32.37
N PHE A 896 35.63 -24.64 -32.38
CA PHE A 896 35.45 -23.37 -31.69
C PHE A 896 35.70 -22.17 -32.62
N ALA A 897 34.98 -21.07 -32.37
CA ALA A 897 35.23 -19.79 -33.00
C ALA A 897 35.15 -18.65 -31.98
N THR A 898 36.08 -17.69 -32.07
CA THR A 898 36.01 -16.41 -31.35
C THR A 898 35.97 -15.24 -32.34
N PRO A 899 35.36 -14.10 -31.97
CA PRO A 899 35.29 -12.90 -32.79
C PRO A 899 36.64 -12.44 -33.35
#